data_AF-A0A3Q1N807-F1
#
_entry.id   AF-A0A3Q1N807-F1
#
_cell.length_a   1.000
_cell.length_b   1.000
_cell.length_c   1.000
_cell.angle_alpha   90.00
_cell.angle_beta   90.00
_cell.angle_gamma   90.00
#
_symmetry.space_group_name_H-M   'P 1'
#
loop_
_entity.id
_entity.type
_entity.pdbx_description
1 polymer ?
#
loop_
_entity_poly.entity_id
_entity_poly.type
_entity_poly.pdbx_seq_one_letter_code
_entity_poly.pdbx_strand_id
1 'polypeptide(L)'
;MTAAVAGFPLDKAVAYAKLRNPFVINDLNMQYLIQDRREVYSILQAEGILLPRYAILNRDPNNPKECNLIEGEDHVEVNGEVFQKPFVEKPVSAEDHNVYIYYPTSAGGGSQRLFRKIGSRSSVYSPESNVRKTGSYIYEEFMPTDGTDVKVYTVGPDYAHAEARKSPALDGKVERDSEGKEVRYPVILNAREKLIAWKVCLAFKQTVCGFDLLRANGQSYVCDVNGFSFVKNSMKYYDDCAKILGNIVMRELAPQFHIPWSIPLEAEDIPIVPTTSGTMMELRCVIAVIRHGDRTPKQKMKMEVRHQKFFDLFEKCDGYKSGKLKLKKPKQLQAMLDIARQLLMELGQNNDSEIEENKSKLEQLKTVLEMYGHFSGINRKVQLTYLPHGCPKTSSEEEDSRREEPSLLLVLKWGGELTPAGRVQAEELGRAFRCMYPGGQGDYAGFPGCGLLRLHSTYRHDLKIYASDEGRVQMTAAAFAKGLLALEGELTPILVQMVKSANMNGLLDSDSDSLSSCQQRVKARLHEILQRDRDFTAEDYEKLTPSGSISLIKSMHLIKNPVKTCDTVYSLIQSLTSQIRHRMEDPKSSDIQLYHSETLELMLRRWSKLEKDFKTKNGRYDISKIPDIYDCIKYDVQHNGSLKLEDTMELYRLSKALADIVIPQEYGITKAEKLEIAKGYCTPLVRKIRSDLQRTQDDDTVNKLHPVYSRGVLSPERHVRTRLYFTSESHVHSLLSILRYGALCDESKDEQWKRAMDYLNVVNELNYMTQIVIMLYEDPNKDLSSEERFHVELHFSPGAKGCEEDKNLPSGYGYRPASRENEGRRAFKIDSDDEPHTSKKDEVDRAVILFKPMVSEPIHIHRKSPLPRSRKMATNEVVSENANYLRTPRTLVEQKQNPTVGFELYSMVPSICPLETLHNALSLKQVDEFLASIASPSSEVPRKTPETSSLTSRSSPIMRRKVSLNTYTPAKILPTPPASIKSTKASSKPAPSGPSNTAVPNTSSRKKGVTSKTEMHEHKKNTSKKK
;
A
#
# COMPACT_ATOMS: atom_id res chain seq x y z
N MET A 1 -30.37 9.85 5.01
CA MET A 1 -29.87 10.10 6.39
C MET A 1 -29.72 8.74 7.07
N THR A 2 -29.18 8.63 8.30
CA THR A 2 -29.74 7.61 9.20
C THR A 2 -31.13 8.10 9.58
N ALA A 3 -32.15 7.34 9.22
CA ALA A 3 -33.51 7.62 9.68
C ALA A 3 -33.55 7.26 11.17
N ALA A 4 -33.89 8.21 12.03
CA ALA A 4 -34.26 7.87 13.40
C ALA A 4 -35.60 7.13 13.34
N VAL A 5 -35.72 6.03 14.07
CA VAL A 5 -36.97 5.29 14.23
C VAL A 5 -37.88 6.04 15.22
N ALA A 6 -37.33 6.90 16.08
CA ALA A 6 -38.04 7.97 16.79
C ALA A 6 -38.86 8.87 15.84
N GLY A 7 -40.09 8.45 15.52
CA GLY A 7 -41.02 9.10 14.60
C GLY A 7 -41.51 8.22 13.45
N PHE A 8 -40.88 7.07 13.18
CA PHE A 8 -41.34 6.10 12.18
C PHE A 8 -42.26 5.04 12.82
N PRO A 9 -43.50 4.85 12.34
CA PRO A 9 -44.45 3.91 12.94
C PRO A 9 -44.15 2.47 12.49
N LEU A 10 -43.11 1.85 13.06
CA LEU A 10 -42.64 0.51 12.71
C LEU A 10 -43.75 -0.54 12.83
N ASP A 11 -44.61 -0.45 13.84
CA ASP A 11 -45.81 -1.29 14.03
C ASP A 11 -46.72 -1.30 12.80
N LYS A 12 -46.90 -0.14 12.15
CA LYS A 12 -47.72 -0.01 10.94
C LYS A 12 -47.01 -0.62 9.72
N ALA A 13 -45.68 -0.56 9.67
CA ALA A 13 -44.90 -1.25 8.63
C ALA A 13 -44.96 -2.77 8.79
N VAL A 14 -44.84 -3.29 10.01
CA VAL A 14 -44.99 -4.73 10.33
C VAL A 14 -46.41 -5.20 10.02
N ALA A 15 -47.44 -4.44 10.42
CA ALA A 15 -48.83 -4.74 10.10
C ALA A 15 -49.10 -4.71 8.58
N TYR A 16 -48.54 -3.75 7.84
CA TYR A 16 -48.62 -3.70 6.38
C TYR A 16 -47.93 -4.91 5.73
N ALA A 17 -46.73 -5.27 6.18
CA ALA A 17 -46.01 -6.43 5.67
C ALA A 17 -46.79 -7.73 5.93
N LYS A 18 -47.37 -7.89 7.12
CA LYS A 18 -48.24 -9.03 7.45
C LYS A 18 -49.53 -9.06 6.61
N LEU A 19 -50.08 -7.90 6.25
CA LEU A 19 -51.30 -7.78 5.43
C LEU A 19 -51.06 -8.03 3.94
N ARG A 20 -49.88 -7.68 3.41
CA ARG A 20 -49.58 -7.71 1.97
C ARG A 20 -48.57 -8.78 1.56
N ASN A 21 -47.90 -9.42 2.52
CA ASN A 21 -46.81 -10.37 2.32
C ASN A 21 -45.81 -9.98 1.21
N PRO A 22 -45.28 -8.74 1.20
CA PRO A 22 -44.33 -8.31 0.18
C PRO A 22 -42.97 -8.98 0.41
N PHE A 23 -42.12 -9.01 -0.62
CA PHE A 23 -40.70 -9.31 -0.42
C PHE A 23 -40.03 -8.18 0.35
N VAL A 24 -39.54 -8.46 1.56
CA VAL A 24 -38.95 -7.48 2.48
C VAL A 24 -37.42 -7.57 2.43
N ILE A 25 -36.79 -6.50 1.96
CA ILE A 25 -35.31 -6.39 1.80
C ILE A 25 -34.58 -6.29 3.15
N ASN A 26 -35.16 -5.62 4.14
CA ASN A 26 -34.62 -5.45 5.50
C ASN A 26 -35.70 -5.84 6.51
N ASP A 27 -35.47 -6.89 7.32
CA ASP A 27 -36.46 -7.39 8.28
C ASP A 27 -36.93 -6.26 9.23
N LEU A 28 -38.24 -6.14 9.39
CA LEU A 28 -38.89 -5.08 10.17
C LEU A 28 -38.92 -5.38 11.67
N ASN A 29 -38.95 -6.65 12.08
CA ASN A 29 -38.97 -7.03 13.49
C ASN A 29 -37.57 -6.91 14.10
N MET A 30 -36.52 -7.24 13.34
CA MET A 30 -35.14 -7.02 13.76
C MET A 30 -34.82 -5.55 14.04
N GLN A 31 -35.59 -4.59 13.48
CA GLN A 31 -35.40 -3.16 13.73
C GLN A 31 -35.82 -2.75 15.16
N TYR A 32 -36.67 -3.50 15.87
CA TYR A 32 -36.87 -3.28 17.31
C TYR A 32 -35.63 -3.70 18.12
N LEU A 33 -35.01 -4.83 17.76
CA LEU A 33 -33.78 -5.30 18.43
C LEU A 33 -32.59 -4.39 18.16
N ILE A 34 -32.49 -3.79 16.96
CA ILE A 34 -31.47 -2.79 16.61
C ILE A 34 -31.61 -1.50 17.44
N GLN A 35 -32.81 -1.18 17.96
CA GLN A 35 -33.01 -0.03 18.85
C GLN A 35 -32.48 -0.26 20.28
N ASP A 36 -32.10 -1.49 20.65
CA ASP A 36 -31.56 -1.83 21.98
C ASP A 36 -30.14 -2.39 21.87
N ARG A 37 -29.16 -1.67 22.42
CA ARG A 37 -27.75 -2.08 22.36
C ARG A 37 -27.50 -3.42 23.05
N ARG A 38 -28.35 -3.81 24.02
CA ARG A 38 -28.26 -5.09 24.75
C ARG A 38 -28.55 -6.26 23.80
N GLU A 39 -29.61 -6.13 23.01
CA GLU A 39 -30.00 -7.14 22.01
C GLU A 39 -29.01 -7.17 20.84
N VAL A 40 -28.54 -6.01 20.37
CA VAL A 40 -27.44 -5.93 19.39
C VAL A 40 -26.21 -6.71 19.88
N TYR A 41 -25.77 -6.50 21.12
CA TYR A 41 -24.57 -7.14 21.65
C TYR A 41 -24.78 -8.64 21.91
N SER A 42 -25.98 -9.03 22.35
CA SER A 42 -26.41 -10.44 22.46
C SER A 42 -26.32 -11.18 21.11
N ILE A 43 -26.83 -10.58 20.02
CA ILE A 43 -26.76 -11.14 18.67
C ILE A 43 -25.30 -11.26 18.19
N LEU A 44 -24.47 -10.22 18.42
CA LEU A 44 -23.04 -10.25 18.07
C LEU A 44 -22.28 -11.35 18.83
N GLN A 45 -22.57 -11.56 20.11
CA GLN A 45 -22.00 -12.66 20.89
C GLN A 45 -22.46 -14.04 20.39
N ALA A 46 -23.75 -14.23 20.12
CA ALA A 46 -24.30 -15.49 19.63
C ALA A 46 -23.68 -15.91 18.28
N GLU A 47 -23.41 -14.95 17.41
CA GLU A 47 -22.69 -15.15 16.15
C GLU A 47 -21.18 -15.35 16.30
N GLY A 48 -20.60 -15.20 17.50
CA GLY A 48 -19.16 -15.24 17.72
C GLY A 48 -18.41 -14.14 16.94
N ILE A 49 -18.97 -12.93 16.90
CA ILE A 49 -18.33 -11.73 16.38
C ILE A 49 -17.53 -11.09 17.53
N LEU A 50 -16.33 -10.58 17.24
CA LEU A 50 -15.57 -9.82 18.23
C LEU A 50 -16.22 -8.46 18.48
N LEU A 51 -16.43 -8.14 19.74
CA LEU A 51 -16.89 -6.86 20.28
C LEU A 51 -16.10 -6.57 21.58
N PRO A 52 -16.02 -5.31 22.06
CA PRO A 52 -15.36 -5.00 23.33
C PRO A 52 -16.00 -5.78 24.48
N ARG A 53 -15.22 -6.21 25.49
CA ARG A 53 -15.79 -6.75 26.74
C ARG A 53 -16.71 -5.72 27.38
N TYR A 54 -17.90 -6.15 27.80
CA TYR A 54 -18.93 -5.27 28.32
C TYR A 54 -19.77 -5.92 29.44
N ALA A 55 -20.41 -5.08 30.26
CA ALA A 55 -21.42 -5.47 31.23
C ALA A 55 -22.64 -4.54 31.16
N ILE A 56 -23.84 -5.08 31.39
CA ILE A 56 -25.10 -4.33 31.33
C ILE A 56 -25.52 -3.93 32.75
N LEU A 57 -25.60 -2.63 33.02
CA LEU A 57 -26.23 -2.09 34.22
C LEU A 57 -27.67 -1.69 33.92
N ASN A 58 -28.59 -2.63 34.13
CA ASN A 58 -30.02 -2.31 34.23
C ASN A 58 -30.28 -1.65 35.58
N ARG A 59 -30.98 -0.51 35.57
CA ARG A 59 -31.31 0.30 36.75
C ARG A 59 -32.80 0.60 36.75
N ASP A 60 -33.49 0.17 37.81
CA ASP A 60 -34.89 0.54 38.05
C ASP A 60 -34.98 2.07 38.22
N PRO A 61 -35.82 2.80 37.46
CA PRO A 61 -36.03 4.23 37.66
C PRO A 61 -36.65 4.57 39.03
N ASN A 62 -37.36 3.64 39.67
CA ASN A 62 -37.96 3.84 40.99
C ASN A 62 -36.93 3.63 42.11
N ASN A 63 -36.05 2.62 41.96
CA ASN A 63 -35.00 2.27 42.93
C ASN A 63 -33.58 2.42 42.34
N PRO A 64 -33.16 3.63 41.91
CA PRO A 64 -31.93 3.84 41.13
C PRO A 64 -30.61 3.54 41.89
N LYS A 65 -30.69 3.28 43.19
CA LYS A 65 -29.56 2.93 44.06
C LYS A 65 -29.39 1.42 44.29
N GLU A 66 -30.36 0.58 43.91
CA GLU A 66 -30.31 -0.88 44.12
C GLU A 66 -29.63 -1.63 42.96
N CYS A 67 -29.09 -0.91 41.97
CA CYS A 67 -28.33 -1.51 40.87
C CYS A 67 -26.91 -1.92 41.32
N ASN A 68 -26.42 -3.07 40.83
CA ASN A 68 -25.08 -3.60 41.15
C ASN A 68 -23.95 -2.80 40.47
N LEU A 69 -23.71 -1.58 40.96
CA LEU A 69 -22.64 -0.68 40.55
C LEU A 69 -21.84 -0.26 41.78
N ILE A 70 -20.56 -0.60 41.81
CA ILE A 70 -19.58 0.00 42.72
C ILE A 70 -18.70 0.93 41.88
N GLU A 71 -18.37 2.10 42.41
CA GLU A 71 -17.58 3.13 41.73
C GLU A 71 -16.36 3.49 42.60
N GLY A 72 -15.18 3.37 42.01
CA GLY A 72 -13.93 3.86 42.58
C GLY A 72 -13.39 5.02 41.76
N GLU A 73 -12.28 5.62 42.21
CA GLU A 73 -11.67 6.77 41.53
C GLU A 73 -11.31 6.45 40.06
N ASP A 74 -10.65 5.32 39.83
CA ASP A 74 -10.12 4.91 38.52
C ASP A 74 -10.79 3.67 37.90
N HIS A 75 -11.92 3.21 38.45
CA HIS A 75 -12.66 2.05 37.92
C HIS A 75 -14.15 2.06 38.32
N VAL A 76 -14.94 1.24 37.63
CA VAL A 76 -16.25 0.77 38.12
C VAL A 76 -16.29 -0.75 38.18
N GLU A 77 -17.14 -1.31 39.04
CA GLU A 77 -17.49 -2.72 39.09
C GLU A 77 -18.99 -2.87 38.81
N VAL A 78 -19.34 -3.63 37.78
CA VAL A 78 -20.70 -3.75 37.24
C VAL A 78 -21.10 -5.22 37.26
N ASN A 79 -22.04 -5.60 38.13
CA ASN A 79 -22.41 -7.00 38.41
C ASN A 79 -21.21 -7.91 38.78
N GLY A 80 -20.14 -7.37 39.35
CA GLY A 80 -18.90 -8.10 39.66
C GLY A 80 -17.81 -8.04 38.59
N GLU A 81 -18.07 -7.47 37.41
CA GLU A 81 -17.02 -7.22 36.41
C GLU A 81 -16.40 -5.82 36.57
N VAL A 82 -15.08 -5.78 36.77
CA VAL A 82 -14.31 -4.53 36.91
C VAL A 82 -13.94 -3.94 35.54
N PHE A 83 -14.13 -2.63 35.40
CA PHE A 83 -13.71 -1.82 34.25
C PHE A 83 -12.81 -0.69 34.75
N GLN A 84 -11.50 -0.87 34.56
CA GLN A 84 -10.50 0.18 34.80
C GLN A 84 -10.65 1.30 33.76
N LYS A 85 -10.36 2.55 34.13
CA LYS A 85 -10.33 3.65 33.17
C LYS A 85 -9.08 3.53 32.26
N PRO A 86 -9.20 3.80 30.95
CA PRO A 86 -10.40 4.28 30.27
C PRO A 86 -11.45 3.19 29.98
N PHE A 87 -12.72 3.54 30.16
CA PHE A 87 -13.88 2.75 29.78
C PHE A 87 -14.96 3.63 29.12
N VAL A 88 -15.90 3.00 28.42
CA VAL A 88 -17.00 3.67 27.71
C VAL A 88 -18.35 3.30 28.35
N GLU A 89 -19.25 4.28 28.46
CA GLU A 89 -20.60 4.14 28.99
C GLU A 89 -21.62 4.53 27.90
N LYS A 90 -22.34 3.54 27.37
CA LYS A 90 -23.36 3.70 26.33
C LYS A 90 -24.77 3.58 26.92
N PRO A 91 -25.71 4.50 26.61
CA PRO A 91 -27.14 4.29 26.89
C PRO A 91 -27.63 2.98 26.28
N VAL A 92 -28.52 2.25 26.96
CA VAL A 92 -29.07 1.00 26.40
C VAL A 92 -29.90 1.21 25.12
N SER A 93 -30.49 2.40 24.94
CA SER A 93 -31.09 2.79 23.65
C SER A 93 -30.00 3.05 22.59
N ALA A 94 -30.16 2.46 21.42
CA ALA A 94 -29.30 2.69 20.28
C ALA A 94 -29.47 4.09 19.67
N GLU A 95 -30.67 4.68 19.80
CA GLU A 95 -30.99 6.04 19.32
C GLU A 95 -30.45 7.13 20.24
N ASP A 96 -30.22 6.83 21.52
CA ASP A 96 -29.50 7.74 22.41
C ASP A 96 -27.99 7.69 22.14
N HIS A 97 -27.50 8.73 21.46
CA HIS A 97 -26.10 8.89 21.09
C HIS A 97 -25.24 9.60 22.16
N ASN A 98 -25.75 9.82 23.38
CA ASN A 98 -24.98 10.39 24.50
C ASN A 98 -24.03 9.34 25.10
N VAL A 99 -23.01 8.95 24.35
CA VAL A 99 -21.97 7.98 24.77
C VAL A 99 -20.88 8.72 25.53
N TYR A 100 -20.54 8.28 26.75
CA TYR A 100 -19.51 8.92 27.57
C TYR A 100 -18.28 8.02 27.64
N ILE A 101 -17.09 8.61 27.74
CA ILE A 101 -15.81 7.91 27.90
C ILE A 101 -15.14 8.50 29.14
N TYR A 102 -14.73 7.66 30.08
CA TYR A 102 -14.13 8.08 31.35
C TYR A 102 -12.62 7.92 31.31
N TYR A 103 -11.87 8.96 31.66
CA TYR A 103 -10.41 8.97 31.59
C TYR A 103 -9.76 8.73 32.95
N PRO A 104 -8.61 8.03 33.01
CA PRO A 104 -7.97 7.74 34.28
C PRO A 104 -7.33 8.97 34.92
N THR A 105 -7.17 8.98 36.24
CA THR A 105 -6.47 10.03 36.99
C THR A 105 -5.05 10.24 36.44
N SER A 106 -4.37 9.16 36.00
CA SER A 106 -3.05 9.24 35.34
C SER A 106 -3.02 10.01 34.00
N ALA A 107 -4.19 10.30 33.41
CA ALA A 107 -4.35 11.11 32.20
C ALA A 107 -4.98 12.50 32.48
N GLY A 108 -5.22 12.84 33.75
CA GLY A 108 -5.90 14.08 34.18
C GLY A 108 -7.36 13.92 34.57
N GLY A 109 -7.91 12.70 34.55
CA GLY A 109 -9.29 12.42 34.92
C GLY A 109 -10.34 12.97 33.94
N GLY A 110 -11.57 13.13 34.41
CA GLY A 110 -12.70 13.66 33.64
C GLY A 110 -13.33 12.64 32.68
N SER A 111 -14.15 13.17 31.76
CA SER A 111 -14.87 12.39 30.76
C SER A 111 -15.05 13.11 29.42
N GLN A 112 -14.98 12.36 28.32
CA GLN A 112 -15.40 12.83 27.00
C GLN A 112 -16.88 12.50 26.81
N ARG A 113 -17.70 13.50 26.50
CA ARG A 113 -19.14 13.36 26.29
C ARG A 113 -19.44 13.47 24.80
N LEU A 114 -19.71 12.35 24.14
CA LEU A 114 -20.08 12.29 22.72
C LEU A 114 -21.57 12.62 22.57
N PHE A 115 -21.93 13.17 21.41
CA PHE A 115 -23.31 13.51 21.06
C PHE A 115 -23.52 13.52 19.55
N ARG A 116 -24.78 13.43 19.10
CA ARG A 116 -25.14 13.56 17.68
C ARG A 116 -24.66 14.91 17.14
N LYS A 117 -23.70 14.87 16.21
CA LYS A 117 -22.92 16.02 15.69
C LYS A 117 -23.71 17.33 15.56
N ILE A 118 -23.24 18.38 16.24
CA ILE A 118 -23.77 19.75 16.17
C ILE A 118 -22.68 20.65 15.59
N GLY A 119 -22.95 21.23 14.41
CA GLY A 119 -22.02 22.15 13.75
C GLY A 119 -20.63 21.54 13.51
N SER A 120 -19.61 22.07 14.18
CA SER A 120 -18.21 21.63 14.10
C SER A 120 -17.82 20.59 15.16
N ARG A 121 -18.73 20.17 16.07
CA ARG A 121 -18.41 19.24 17.17
C ARG A 121 -19.26 17.95 17.17
N SER A 122 -18.65 16.89 17.68
CA SER A 122 -19.22 15.55 17.89
C SER A 122 -19.04 15.03 19.32
N SER A 123 -18.18 15.68 20.11
CA SER A 123 -18.04 15.48 21.56
C SER A 123 -17.51 16.73 22.25
N VAL A 124 -17.46 16.71 23.58
CA VAL A 124 -16.82 17.72 24.42
C VAL A 124 -16.21 17.09 25.66
N TYR A 125 -15.07 17.62 26.12
CA TYR A 125 -14.49 17.23 27.41
C TYR A 125 -15.30 17.81 28.58
N SER A 126 -15.36 17.08 29.69
CA SER A 126 -15.97 17.47 30.95
C SER A 126 -15.05 17.07 32.12
N PRO A 127 -14.87 17.91 33.16
CA PRO A 127 -14.10 17.53 34.35
C PRO A 127 -14.81 16.46 35.21
N GLU A 128 -16.09 16.18 34.95
CA GLU A 128 -16.85 15.15 35.65
C GLU A 128 -16.20 13.77 35.45
N SER A 129 -15.83 13.13 36.56
CA SER A 129 -15.09 11.86 36.57
C SER A 129 -15.97 10.68 37.00
N ASN A 130 -17.22 10.92 37.38
CA ASN A 130 -18.18 9.94 37.89
C ASN A 130 -19.21 9.51 36.83
N VAL A 131 -19.64 8.25 36.87
CA VAL A 131 -20.60 7.64 35.92
C VAL A 131 -22.04 8.11 36.12
N ARG A 132 -22.92 7.91 35.12
CA ARG A 132 -24.32 8.40 35.23
C ARG A 132 -25.14 7.57 36.21
N LYS A 133 -25.81 8.29 37.13
CA LYS A 133 -26.50 7.73 38.31
C LYS A 133 -28.00 7.44 38.10
N THR A 134 -28.56 7.82 36.95
CA THR A 134 -29.96 7.55 36.55
C THR A 134 -29.98 7.00 35.12
N GLY A 135 -30.99 6.20 34.76
CA GLY A 135 -31.00 5.47 33.48
C GLY A 135 -30.15 4.18 33.49
N SER A 136 -30.29 3.36 32.44
CA SER A 136 -29.58 2.08 32.27
C SER A 136 -28.51 2.18 31.19
N TYR A 137 -27.37 1.51 31.40
CA TYR A 137 -26.17 1.64 30.57
C TYR A 137 -25.49 0.30 30.26
N ILE A 138 -24.75 0.27 29.16
CA ILE A 138 -23.69 -0.70 28.90
C ILE A 138 -22.36 -0.04 29.25
N TYR A 139 -21.57 -0.68 30.11
CA TYR A 139 -20.18 -0.32 30.35
C TYR A 139 -19.29 -1.26 29.55
N GLU A 140 -18.33 -0.74 28.79
CA GLU A 140 -17.42 -1.53 27.96
C GLU A 140 -15.97 -1.02 28.06
N GLU A 141 -15.02 -1.90 27.78
CA GLU A 141 -13.60 -1.53 27.73
C GLU A 141 -13.29 -0.56 26.59
N PHE A 142 -12.44 0.46 26.85
CA PHE A 142 -12.04 1.39 25.79
C PHE A 142 -10.99 0.75 24.88
N MET A 143 -11.34 0.56 23.61
CA MET A 143 -10.43 -0.01 22.61
C MET A 143 -9.44 1.03 22.08
N PRO A 144 -8.11 0.86 22.27
CA PRO A 144 -7.12 1.80 21.75
C PRO A 144 -6.99 1.65 20.23
N THR A 145 -7.70 2.49 19.48
CA THR A 145 -7.56 2.63 18.02
C THR A 145 -6.50 3.67 17.66
N ASP A 146 -6.12 3.72 16.38
CA ASP A 146 -5.30 4.78 15.78
C ASP A 146 -6.02 6.16 15.69
N GLY A 147 -7.04 6.41 16.52
CA GLY A 147 -7.81 7.65 16.55
C GLY A 147 -8.93 7.74 15.51
N THR A 148 -9.32 6.62 14.90
CA THR A 148 -10.36 6.57 13.85
C THR A 148 -11.28 5.37 14.00
N ASP A 149 -12.56 5.58 13.66
CA ASP A 149 -13.60 4.55 13.68
C ASP A 149 -13.89 4.13 12.23
N VAL A 150 -13.92 2.82 11.93
CA VAL A 150 -14.21 2.30 10.59
C VAL A 150 -15.70 2.07 10.44
N LYS A 151 -16.37 2.76 9.52
CA LYS A 151 -17.79 2.59 9.22
C LYS A 151 -17.97 1.69 8.00
N VAL A 152 -18.79 0.65 8.14
CA VAL A 152 -19.03 -0.38 7.12
C VAL A 152 -20.47 -0.33 6.66
N TYR A 153 -20.70 -0.51 5.35
CA TYR A 153 -22.00 -0.40 4.68
C TYR A 153 -22.20 -1.58 3.74
N THR A 154 -23.09 -2.50 4.12
CA THR A 154 -23.42 -3.72 3.34
C THR A 154 -24.55 -3.47 2.34
N VAL A 155 -24.57 -4.25 1.25
CA VAL A 155 -25.69 -4.34 0.31
C VAL A 155 -25.85 -5.79 -0.11
N GLY A 156 -26.59 -6.55 0.68
CA GLY A 156 -26.46 -8.00 0.73
C GLY A 156 -25.18 -8.43 1.47
N PRO A 157 -25.04 -9.72 1.78
CA PRO A 157 -23.97 -10.20 2.65
C PRO A 157 -22.62 -10.31 1.93
N ASP A 158 -22.62 -10.32 0.59
CA ASP A 158 -21.44 -10.52 -0.27
C ASP A 158 -20.82 -9.19 -0.77
N TYR A 159 -21.33 -8.05 -0.31
CA TYR A 159 -20.84 -6.71 -0.65
C TYR A 159 -20.71 -5.85 0.60
N ALA A 160 -19.57 -5.18 0.77
CA ALA A 160 -19.49 -4.04 1.67
C ALA A 160 -18.55 -2.94 1.16
N HIS A 161 -18.97 -1.70 1.37
CA HIS A 161 -18.11 -0.51 1.33
C HIS A 161 -17.64 -0.15 2.74
N ALA A 162 -16.44 0.41 2.90
CA ALA A 162 -15.96 0.90 4.20
C ALA A 162 -15.21 2.23 4.12
N GLU A 163 -15.51 3.11 5.07
CA GLU A 163 -14.92 4.43 5.25
C GLU A 163 -14.69 4.70 6.74
N ALA A 164 -13.46 5.01 7.11
CA ALA A 164 -13.13 5.48 8.44
C ALA A 164 -13.32 6.99 8.58
N ARG A 165 -13.52 7.45 9.80
CA ARG A 165 -13.55 8.87 10.16
C ARG A 165 -12.80 9.11 11.46
N LYS A 166 -12.42 10.35 11.74
CA LYS A 166 -11.85 10.73 13.04
C LYS A 166 -12.78 10.29 14.17
N SER A 167 -12.24 9.59 15.16
CA SER A 167 -13.04 9.13 16.30
C SER A 167 -13.53 10.32 17.14
N PRO A 168 -14.83 10.42 17.45
CA PRO A 168 -15.36 11.41 18.41
C PRO A 168 -14.75 11.29 19.81
N ALA A 169 -14.07 10.18 20.11
CA ALA A 169 -13.33 9.96 21.36
C ALA A 169 -12.12 10.89 21.56
N LEU A 170 -11.61 11.55 20.51
CA LEU A 170 -10.42 12.42 20.58
C LEU A 170 -10.74 13.83 21.13
N ASP A 171 -10.72 14.85 20.27
CA ASP A 171 -10.92 16.27 20.61
C ASP A 171 -12.37 16.75 20.40
N GLY A 172 -13.23 15.88 19.84
CA GLY A 172 -14.59 16.18 19.41
C GLY A 172 -14.71 17.14 18.23
N LYS A 173 -13.60 17.71 17.71
CA LYS A 173 -13.59 18.64 16.58
C LYS A 173 -13.65 17.84 15.28
N VAL A 174 -14.77 17.99 14.57
CA VAL A 174 -15.01 17.27 13.32
C VAL A 174 -14.23 17.91 12.18
N GLU A 175 -13.32 17.13 11.60
CA GLU A 175 -12.54 17.49 10.42
C GLU A 175 -13.47 17.70 9.21
N ARG A 176 -13.19 18.77 8.46
CA ARG A 176 -13.93 19.14 7.24
C ARG A 176 -12.96 19.48 6.11
N ASP A 177 -13.35 19.13 4.90
CA ASP A 177 -12.61 19.49 3.68
C ASP A 177 -12.93 20.93 3.23
N SER A 178 -12.33 21.36 2.11
CA SER A 178 -12.52 22.68 1.49
C SER A 178 -13.96 22.94 1.02
N GLU A 179 -14.77 21.89 0.82
CA GLU A 179 -16.20 21.99 0.52
C GLU A 179 -17.07 21.96 1.78
N GLY A 180 -16.45 21.93 2.96
CA GLY A 180 -17.11 21.85 4.25
C GLY A 180 -17.76 20.49 4.54
N LYS A 181 -17.57 19.46 3.71
CA LYS A 181 -18.05 18.10 3.99
C LYS A 181 -17.19 17.49 5.11
N GLU A 182 -17.73 16.50 5.83
CA GLU A 182 -16.97 15.76 6.86
C GLU A 182 -15.91 14.91 6.19
N VAL A 183 -14.64 15.09 6.58
CA VAL A 183 -13.51 14.31 6.01
C VAL A 183 -13.73 12.84 6.30
N ARG A 184 -13.55 12.01 5.28
CA ARG A 184 -13.61 10.55 5.39
C ARG A 184 -12.36 9.94 4.79
N TYR A 185 -12.00 8.81 5.36
CA TYR A 185 -10.79 8.11 5.06
C TYR A 185 -11.18 6.74 4.49
N PRO A 186 -10.70 6.37 3.29
CA PRO A 186 -11.15 5.14 2.64
C PRO A 186 -10.58 3.91 3.34
N VAL A 187 -11.35 2.83 3.43
CA VAL A 187 -10.92 1.60 4.12
C VAL A 187 -11.09 0.35 3.25
N ILE A 188 -10.00 -0.38 3.08
CA ILE A 188 -10.03 -1.78 2.65
C ILE A 188 -10.42 -2.63 3.86
N LEU A 189 -11.46 -3.47 3.74
CA LEU A 189 -11.74 -4.51 4.73
C LEU A 189 -10.79 -5.69 4.55
N ASN A 190 -10.11 -6.09 5.63
CA ASN A 190 -9.43 -7.38 5.69
C ASN A 190 -10.46 -8.52 5.77
N ALA A 191 -10.07 -9.75 5.46
CA ALA A 191 -11.04 -10.84 5.30
C ALA A 191 -11.79 -11.22 6.59
N ARG A 192 -11.22 -10.99 7.78
CA ARG A 192 -11.97 -11.14 9.05
C ARG A 192 -13.11 -10.10 9.13
N GLU A 193 -12.87 -8.88 8.65
CA GLU A 193 -13.87 -7.82 8.60
C GLU A 193 -14.91 -8.05 7.48
N LYS A 194 -14.52 -8.63 6.35
CA LYS A 194 -15.45 -9.11 5.31
C LYS A 194 -16.40 -10.19 5.87
N LEU A 195 -15.86 -11.14 6.65
CA LEU A 195 -16.67 -12.17 7.33
C LEU A 195 -17.59 -11.56 8.42
N ILE A 196 -17.11 -10.56 9.17
CA ILE A 196 -17.96 -9.82 10.12
C ILE A 196 -19.10 -9.13 9.37
N ALA A 197 -18.83 -8.44 8.25
CA ALA A 197 -19.85 -7.78 7.45
C ALA A 197 -20.92 -8.75 6.92
N TRP A 198 -20.50 -9.92 6.41
CA TRP A 198 -21.38 -11.01 6.01
C TRP A 198 -22.28 -11.48 7.16
N LYS A 199 -21.70 -11.76 8.34
CA LYS A 199 -22.45 -12.19 9.53
C LYS A 199 -23.44 -11.13 10.01
N VAL A 200 -23.02 -9.86 10.12
CA VAL A 200 -23.88 -8.75 10.57
C VAL A 200 -25.07 -8.57 9.63
N CYS A 201 -24.86 -8.62 8.30
CA CYS A 201 -25.95 -8.52 7.32
C CYS A 201 -27.01 -9.62 7.52
N LEU A 202 -26.59 -10.87 7.71
CA LEU A 202 -27.51 -12.02 7.85
C LEU A 202 -28.15 -12.12 9.24
N ALA A 203 -27.38 -11.98 10.32
CA ALA A 203 -27.87 -12.13 11.69
C ALA A 203 -28.91 -11.08 12.06
N PHE A 204 -28.69 -9.83 11.63
CA PHE A 204 -29.68 -8.75 11.77
C PHE A 204 -30.72 -8.74 10.64
N LYS A 205 -30.59 -9.60 9.62
CA LYS A 205 -31.45 -9.70 8.42
C LYS A 205 -31.65 -8.36 7.72
N GLN A 206 -30.61 -7.54 7.68
CA GLN A 206 -30.60 -6.22 7.06
C GLN A 206 -29.76 -6.29 5.78
N THR A 207 -30.38 -6.43 4.62
CA THR A 207 -29.65 -6.44 3.33
C THR A 207 -28.83 -5.16 3.18
N VAL A 208 -29.43 -4.01 3.48
CA VAL A 208 -28.68 -2.76 3.64
C VAL A 208 -28.41 -2.55 5.13
N CYS A 209 -27.17 -2.76 5.58
CA CYS A 209 -26.80 -2.57 6.99
C CYS A 209 -25.52 -1.73 7.15
N GLY A 210 -25.59 -0.69 8.00
CA GLY A 210 -24.45 0.06 8.49
C GLY A 210 -24.00 -0.41 9.87
N PHE A 211 -22.69 -0.57 10.10
CA PHE A 211 -22.13 -0.89 11.41
C PHE A 211 -20.71 -0.32 11.57
N ASP A 212 -20.27 -0.17 12.82
CA ASP A 212 -18.96 0.42 13.17
C ASP A 212 -17.98 -0.62 13.69
N LEU A 213 -16.72 -0.50 13.26
CA LEU A 213 -15.58 -1.32 13.63
C LEU A 213 -14.46 -0.49 14.28
N LEU A 214 -13.95 -0.98 15.40
CA LEU A 214 -12.75 -0.49 16.07
C LEU A 214 -11.58 -1.41 15.74
N ARG A 215 -10.55 -0.88 15.05
CA ARG A 215 -9.29 -1.60 14.80
C ARG A 215 -8.34 -1.36 15.96
N ALA A 216 -8.11 -2.40 16.77
CA ALA A 216 -7.28 -2.36 17.97
C ALA A 216 -6.56 -3.70 18.17
N ASN A 217 -5.35 -3.68 18.74
CA ASN A 217 -4.61 -4.89 19.15
C ASN A 217 -4.47 -5.98 18.05
N GLY A 218 -4.41 -5.59 16.77
CA GLY A 218 -4.31 -6.54 15.63
C GLY A 218 -5.61 -7.27 15.25
N GLN A 219 -6.73 -6.88 15.84
CA GLN A 219 -8.08 -7.39 15.62
C GLN A 219 -9.04 -6.25 15.21
N SER A 220 -10.27 -6.60 14.87
CA SER A 220 -11.33 -5.65 14.54
C SER A 220 -12.60 -6.02 15.32
N TYR A 221 -13.15 -5.08 16.07
CA TYR A 221 -14.26 -5.29 17.01
C TYR A 221 -15.48 -4.46 16.58
N VAL A 222 -16.67 -5.06 16.52
CA VAL A 222 -17.92 -4.32 16.28
C VAL A 222 -18.32 -3.59 17.55
N CYS A 223 -18.62 -2.29 17.44
CA CYS A 223 -19.01 -1.47 18.60
C CYS A 223 -20.40 -0.82 18.47
N ASP A 224 -21.01 -0.82 17.28
CA ASP A 224 -22.35 -0.30 17.02
C ASP A 224 -22.94 -0.91 15.73
N VAL A 225 -24.25 -1.16 15.68
CA VAL A 225 -24.98 -1.66 14.49
C VAL A 225 -26.21 -0.78 14.28
N ASN A 226 -26.28 -0.12 13.12
CA ASN A 226 -27.25 0.97 12.86
C ASN A 226 -28.45 0.53 12.00
N GLY A 227 -28.47 -0.69 11.47
CA GLY A 227 -29.50 -1.10 10.50
C GLY A 227 -29.37 -0.32 9.18
N PHE A 228 -30.49 0.07 8.57
CA PHE A 228 -30.52 0.67 7.24
C PHE A 228 -29.69 1.96 7.14
N SER A 229 -28.61 1.93 6.36
CA SER A 229 -27.68 3.05 6.20
C SER A 229 -27.01 3.02 4.83
N PHE A 230 -26.92 4.17 4.17
CA PHE A 230 -26.22 4.34 2.90
C PHE A 230 -24.96 5.21 3.07
N VAL A 231 -23.92 4.86 2.31
CA VAL A 231 -22.79 5.75 2.00
C VAL A 231 -23.32 7.00 1.29
N LYS A 232 -22.62 8.13 1.44
CA LYS A 232 -22.96 9.41 0.81
C LYS A 232 -21.76 9.93 0.04
N ASN A 233 -21.98 10.66 -1.05
CA ASN A 233 -20.91 11.23 -1.87
C ASN A 233 -20.00 10.13 -2.48
N SER A 234 -20.59 9.05 -3.00
CA SER A 234 -19.84 8.06 -3.77
C SER A 234 -20.75 7.52 -4.87
N MET A 235 -20.53 7.99 -6.10
CA MET A 235 -21.33 7.55 -7.26
C MET A 235 -21.22 6.03 -7.44
N LYS A 236 -20.00 5.50 -7.33
CA LYS A 236 -19.74 4.06 -7.42
C LYS A 236 -20.53 3.22 -6.40
N TYR A 237 -20.75 3.74 -5.18
CA TYR A 237 -21.61 3.07 -4.21
C TYR A 237 -23.09 3.11 -4.64
N TYR A 238 -23.57 4.25 -5.14
CA TYR A 238 -24.96 4.34 -5.62
C TYR A 238 -25.22 3.38 -6.78
N ASP A 239 -24.30 3.30 -7.74
CA ASP A 239 -24.36 2.40 -8.89
C ASP A 239 -24.35 0.92 -8.45
N ASP A 240 -23.38 0.52 -7.63
CA ASP A 240 -23.29 -0.84 -7.10
C ASP A 240 -24.54 -1.20 -6.27
N CYS A 241 -24.97 -0.30 -5.37
CA CYS A 241 -26.10 -0.53 -4.49
C CYS A 241 -27.41 -0.68 -5.28
N ALA A 242 -27.64 0.16 -6.29
CA ALA A 242 -28.82 0.08 -7.15
C ALA A 242 -28.83 -1.24 -7.95
N LYS A 243 -27.69 -1.61 -8.55
CA LYS A 243 -27.59 -2.84 -9.35
C LYS A 243 -27.74 -4.11 -8.50
N ILE A 244 -27.17 -4.14 -7.30
CA ILE A 244 -27.32 -5.29 -6.39
C ILE A 244 -28.75 -5.40 -5.86
N LEU A 245 -29.38 -4.31 -5.42
CA LEU A 245 -30.78 -4.33 -4.96
C LEU A 245 -31.74 -4.71 -6.10
N GLY A 246 -31.54 -4.19 -7.31
CA GLY A 246 -32.30 -4.59 -8.50
C GLY A 246 -32.18 -6.09 -8.78
N ASN A 247 -30.95 -6.63 -8.79
CA ASN A 247 -30.72 -8.07 -8.98
C ASN A 247 -31.35 -8.93 -7.87
N ILE A 248 -31.37 -8.47 -6.63
CA ILE A 248 -32.03 -9.17 -5.50
C ILE A 248 -33.54 -9.21 -5.71
N VAL A 249 -34.17 -8.08 -6.10
CA VAL A 249 -35.61 -7.99 -6.38
C VAL A 249 -36.00 -8.85 -7.59
N MET A 250 -35.26 -8.77 -8.69
CA MET A 250 -35.54 -9.55 -9.90
C MET A 250 -35.39 -11.06 -9.66
N ARG A 251 -34.35 -11.49 -8.93
CA ARG A 251 -34.14 -12.91 -8.59
C ARG A 251 -35.31 -13.52 -7.80
N GLU A 252 -35.92 -12.76 -6.89
CA GLU A 252 -37.02 -13.25 -6.05
C GLU A 252 -38.38 -13.17 -6.75
N LEU A 253 -38.64 -12.08 -7.49
CA LEU A 253 -39.97 -11.78 -8.03
C LEU A 253 -40.17 -12.15 -9.49
N ALA A 254 -39.15 -12.10 -10.35
CA ALA A 254 -39.32 -12.34 -11.78
C ALA A 254 -39.97 -13.70 -12.13
N PRO A 255 -39.68 -14.83 -11.43
CA PRO A 255 -40.39 -16.09 -11.65
C PRO A 255 -41.89 -16.01 -11.39
N GLN A 256 -42.31 -15.23 -10.38
CA GLN A 256 -43.72 -15.03 -10.03
C GLN A 256 -44.43 -14.14 -11.05
N PHE A 257 -43.74 -13.09 -11.50
CA PHE A 257 -44.22 -12.14 -12.51
C PHE A 257 -44.08 -12.64 -13.95
N HIS A 258 -43.58 -13.86 -14.16
CA HIS A 258 -43.31 -14.46 -15.48
C HIS A 258 -42.40 -13.60 -16.38
N ILE A 259 -41.56 -12.75 -15.76
CA ILE A 259 -40.58 -11.92 -16.48
C ILE A 259 -39.42 -12.85 -16.86
N PRO A 260 -38.98 -12.87 -18.13
CA PRO A 260 -37.76 -13.57 -18.54
C PRO A 260 -36.53 -12.97 -17.84
N TRP A 261 -36.20 -13.51 -16.67
CA TRP A 261 -35.02 -13.16 -15.90
C TRP A 261 -34.21 -14.44 -15.66
N SER A 262 -33.33 -14.72 -16.61
CA SER A 262 -32.14 -15.48 -16.30
C SER A 262 -31.39 -14.74 -15.18
N ILE A 263 -31.28 -15.39 -14.01
CA ILE A 263 -30.02 -15.31 -13.27
C ILE A 263 -28.94 -15.63 -14.32
N PRO A 264 -27.81 -14.88 -14.41
CA PRO A 264 -26.69 -15.25 -15.26
C PRO A 264 -26.04 -16.57 -14.77
N LEU A 265 -26.69 -17.66 -15.14
CA LEU A 265 -26.25 -19.06 -15.06
C LEU A 265 -25.63 -19.48 -16.40
N GLU A 266 -25.98 -18.80 -17.50
CA GLU A 266 -24.95 -18.26 -18.39
C GLU A 266 -23.99 -17.45 -17.52
N ALA A 267 -22.80 -17.99 -17.25
CA ALA A 267 -21.79 -17.24 -16.53
C ALA A 267 -21.52 -15.91 -17.25
N GLU A 268 -21.17 -14.85 -16.51
CA GLU A 268 -20.29 -13.84 -17.11
C GLU A 268 -19.01 -14.61 -17.52
N ASP A 269 -18.83 -14.90 -18.83
CA ASP A 269 -17.74 -15.74 -19.40
C ASP A 269 -16.42 -15.48 -18.67
N ILE A 270 -16.06 -16.35 -17.71
CA ILE A 270 -15.12 -16.15 -16.58
C ILE A 270 -14.11 -14.98 -16.79
N PRO A 271 -14.50 -13.69 -16.62
CA PRO A 271 -14.17 -12.57 -17.51
C PRO A 271 -12.84 -12.72 -18.23
N ILE A 272 -12.88 -13.54 -19.28
CA ILE A 272 -11.68 -14.16 -19.82
C ILE A 272 -10.95 -13.07 -20.61
N VAL A 273 -9.75 -12.73 -20.17
CA VAL A 273 -8.98 -11.65 -20.79
C VAL A 273 -8.00 -12.22 -21.79
N PRO A 274 -7.81 -11.56 -22.94
CA PRO A 274 -6.63 -11.85 -23.76
C PRO A 274 -5.40 -11.49 -22.92
N THR A 275 -4.55 -12.47 -22.70
CA THR A 275 -3.12 -12.28 -22.40
C THR A 275 -2.48 -11.38 -23.47
N THR A 276 -1.27 -10.88 -23.23
CA THR A 276 -0.50 -10.17 -24.26
C THR A 276 -0.11 -11.07 -25.44
N SER A 277 -0.24 -12.40 -25.31
CA SER A 277 -0.16 -13.40 -26.40
C SER A 277 -1.51 -13.71 -27.07
N GLY A 278 -2.59 -13.00 -26.69
CA GLY A 278 -3.93 -13.14 -27.29
C GLY A 278 -4.75 -14.33 -26.78
N THR A 279 -4.13 -15.26 -26.03
CA THR A 279 -4.82 -16.39 -25.40
C THR A 279 -5.79 -15.90 -24.33
N MET A 280 -7.03 -16.36 -24.38
CA MET A 280 -8.06 -16.00 -23.42
C MET A 280 -7.87 -16.81 -22.12
N MET A 281 -7.48 -16.17 -21.01
CA MET A 281 -7.28 -16.82 -19.70
C MET A 281 -7.87 -16.00 -18.51
N GLU A 282 -8.10 -16.63 -17.35
CA GLU A 282 -8.53 -15.92 -16.13
C GLU A 282 -7.32 -15.32 -15.40
N LEU A 283 -7.33 -14.00 -15.15
CA LEU A 283 -6.32 -13.36 -14.30
C LEU A 283 -6.49 -13.78 -12.82
N ARG A 284 -5.47 -14.43 -12.24
CA ARG A 284 -5.45 -14.92 -10.85
C ARG A 284 -4.58 -14.09 -9.90
N CYS A 285 -3.42 -13.60 -10.35
CA CYS A 285 -2.54 -12.79 -9.50
C CYS A 285 -1.88 -11.64 -10.26
N VAL A 286 -1.72 -10.50 -9.59
CA VAL A 286 -0.89 -9.36 -10.02
C VAL A 286 0.10 -9.03 -8.91
N ILE A 287 1.39 -9.23 -9.18
CA ILE A 287 2.48 -8.82 -8.30
C ILE A 287 3.21 -7.66 -8.96
N ALA A 288 3.49 -6.58 -8.21
CA ALA A 288 4.27 -5.47 -8.72
C ALA A 288 5.30 -4.98 -7.70
N VAL A 289 6.53 -4.72 -8.16
CA VAL A 289 7.60 -4.07 -7.40
C VAL A 289 7.83 -2.69 -8.01
N ILE A 290 7.70 -1.65 -7.19
CA ILE A 290 7.54 -0.25 -7.65
C ILE A 290 8.54 0.65 -6.91
N ARG A 291 9.38 1.41 -7.63
CA ARG A 291 10.24 2.45 -7.04
C ARG A 291 9.36 3.58 -6.49
N HIS A 292 9.77 4.22 -5.38
CA HIS A 292 9.08 5.41 -4.90
C HIS A 292 8.99 6.53 -5.97
N GLY A 293 8.01 7.43 -5.78
CA GLY A 293 7.84 8.62 -6.62
C GLY A 293 8.91 9.68 -6.40
N ASP A 294 8.78 10.78 -7.13
CA ASP A 294 9.64 11.96 -7.03
C ASP A 294 9.71 12.55 -5.61
N ARG A 295 10.90 13.04 -5.25
CA ARG A 295 11.28 13.36 -3.87
C ARG A 295 12.45 14.33 -3.79
N THR A 296 12.42 15.24 -2.81
CA THR A 296 13.49 16.25 -2.58
C THR A 296 14.87 15.61 -2.35
N PRO A 297 15.99 16.25 -2.76
CA PRO A 297 17.33 15.68 -2.61
C PRO A 297 17.68 15.30 -1.16
N LYS A 298 18.36 14.17 -0.98
CA LYS A 298 18.59 13.58 0.35
C LYS A 298 19.95 13.96 0.92
N GLN A 299 19.96 14.90 1.88
CA GLN A 299 21.18 15.43 2.47
C GLN A 299 21.67 14.59 3.66
N LYS A 300 23.00 14.54 3.84
CA LYS A 300 23.70 13.77 4.89
C LYS A 300 24.83 14.61 5.51
N MET A 301 24.92 14.65 6.83
CA MET A 301 26.05 15.22 7.59
C MET A 301 26.68 14.12 8.45
N LYS A 302 28.02 14.13 8.55
CA LYS A 302 28.78 13.30 9.50
C LYS A 302 29.61 14.18 10.43
N MET A 303 29.58 13.89 11.72
CA MET A 303 30.56 14.36 12.69
C MET A 303 30.87 13.26 13.69
N GLU A 304 32.12 13.20 14.13
CA GLU A 304 32.49 12.51 15.35
C GLU A 304 32.10 13.41 16.52
N VAL A 305 31.59 12.82 17.60
CA VAL A 305 31.30 13.50 18.88
C VAL A 305 31.86 12.68 20.03
N ARG A 306 32.29 13.39 21.07
CA ARG A 306 33.01 12.90 22.24
C ARG A 306 32.40 13.42 23.55
N HIS A 307 31.64 14.52 23.50
CA HIS A 307 31.02 15.10 24.69
C HIS A 307 29.99 14.17 25.35
N GLN A 308 30.10 14.00 26.67
CA GLN A 308 29.34 13.05 27.50
C GLN A 308 27.82 13.05 27.24
N LYS A 309 27.19 14.23 27.14
CA LYS A 309 25.76 14.42 26.77
C LYS A 309 25.29 13.53 25.59
N PHE A 310 26.13 13.25 24.59
CA PHE A 310 25.77 12.35 23.48
C PHE A 310 25.81 10.86 23.86
N PHE A 311 26.75 10.45 24.74
CA PHE A 311 26.81 9.11 25.32
C PHE A 311 25.63 8.85 26.26
N ASP A 312 25.26 9.82 27.09
CA ASP A 312 24.08 9.72 27.98
C ASP A 312 22.80 9.44 27.17
N LEU A 313 22.62 10.14 26.04
CA LEU A 313 21.50 9.93 25.12
C LEU A 313 21.60 8.58 24.37
N PHE A 314 22.82 8.11 24.08
CA PHE A 314 23.07 6.81 23.46
C PHE A 314 22.67 5.66 24.40
N GLU A 315 23.09 5.72 25.66
CA GLU A 315 22.77 4.73 26.69
C GLU A 315 21.29 4.73 27.05
N LYS A 316 20.71 5.91 27.31
CA LYS A 316 19.27 6.11 27.60
C LYS A 316 18.33 5.62 26.49
N CYS A 317 18.86 5.37 25.30
CA CYS A 317 18.15 4.81 24.16
C CYS A 317 18.66 3.41 23.76
N ASP A 318 19.26 2.65 24.68
CA ASP A 318 19.70 1.26 24.50
C ASP A 318 20.82 1.04 23.44
N GLY A 319 21.53 2.10 23.03
CA GLY A 319 22.44 2.08 21.87
C GLY A 319 23.57 1.06 21.94
N TYR A 320 24.06 0.73 23.14
CA TYR A 320 25.12 -0.26 23.36
C TYR A 320 24.69 -1.70 22.98
N LYS A 321 23.39 -2.03 22.99
CA LYS A 321 22.89 -3.38 22.64
C LYS A 321 23.19 -3.78 21.19
N SER A 322 23.40 -2.81 20.30
CA SER A 322 23.69 -2.99 18.88
C SER A 322 24.92 -2.22 18.39
N GLY A 323 25.61 -1.49 19.28
CA GLY A 323 26.67 -0.52 18.92
C GLY A 323 26.20 0.62 18.00
N LYS A 324 24.91 0.69 17.68
CA LYS A 324 24.30 1.57 16.66
C LYS A 324 22.89 1.92 17.08
N LEU A 325 22.57 3.21 17.08
CA LEU A 325 21.31 3.77 17.51
C LEU A 325 20.70 4.63 16.38
N LYS A 326 19.44 4.37 16.02
CA LYS A 326 18.71 5.04 14.93
C LYS A 326 17.57 5.89 15.52
N LEU A 327 17.79 7.18 15.77
CA LEU A 327 16.79 8.11 16.28
C LEU A 327 15.86 8.59 15.16
N LYS A 328 14.54 8.41 15.36
CA LYS A 328 13.46 8.85 14.44
C LYS A 328 12.28 9.53 15.15
N LYS A 329 12.07 9.32 16.46
CA LYS A 329 10.86 9.83 17.16
C LYS A 329 11.01 11.31 17.55
N PRO A 330 9.96 12.14 17.51
CA PRO A 330 10.03 13.55 17.91
C PRO A 330 10.71 13.79 19.27
N LYS A 331 10.36 13.04 20.32
CA LYS A 331 11.00 13.15 21.65
C LYS A 331 12.51 12.85 21.64
N GLN A 332 12.98 11.99 20.73
CA GLN A 332 14.42 11.67 20.58
C GLN A 332 15.16 12.76 19.79
N LEU A 333 14.52 13.31 18.75
CA LEU A 333 15.08 14.39 17.94
C LEU A 333 15.13 15.71 18.72
N GLN A 334 14.15 15.95 19.60
CA GLN A 334 14.15 17.06 20.55
C GLN A 334 15.35 16.98 21.50
N ALA A 335 15.59 15.83 22.15
CA ALA A 335 16.75 15.65 23.02
C ALA A 335 18.09 15.88 22.30
N MET A 336 18.21 15.44 21.04
CA MET A 336 19.40 15.70 20.21
C MET A 336 19.58 17.19 19.87
N LEU A 337 18.47 17.91 19.63
CA LEU A 337 18.47 19.35 19.40
C LEU A 337 18.85 20.13 20.67
N ASP A 338 18.35 19.71 21.83
CA ASP A 338 18.62 20.42 23.09
C ASP A 338 20.09 20.26 23.54
N ILE A 339 20.72 19.11 23.27
CA ILE A 339 22.18 18.95 23.42
C ILE A 339 22.92 19.92 22.49
N ALA A 340 22.56 19.99 21.21
CA ALA A 340 23.19 20.88 20.25
C ALA A 340 23.03 22.37 20.64
N ARG A 341 21.87 22.75 21.18
CA ARG A 341 21.62 24.11 21.71
C ARG A 341 22.51 24.44 22.90
N GLN A 342 22.64 23.53 23.88
CA GLN A 342 23.48 23.73 25.06
C GLN A 342 24.95 23.94 24.66
N LEU A 343 25.51 23.02 23.87
CA LEU A 343 26.91 23.09 23.43
C LEU A 343 27.20 24.39 22.66
N LEU A 344 26.25 24.89 21.86
CA LEU A 344 26.40 26.17 21.15
C LEU A 344 26.31 27.41 22.03
N MET A 345 25.60 27.35 23.16
CA MET A 345 25.62 28.44 24.16
C MET A 345 26.93 28.42 24.96
N GLU A 346 27.40 27.23 25.34
CA GLU A 346 28.67 27.01 26.03
C GLU A 346 29.87 27.50 25.16
N LEU A 347 29.91 27.10 23.88
CA LEU A 347 30.81 27.62 22.82
C LEU A 347 30.56 29.08 22.41
N GLY A 348 29.60 29.77 23.03
CA GLY A 348 29.28 31.18 22.80
C GLY A 348 29.70 32.09 23.95
N GLN A 349 30.07 31.53 25.11
CA GLN A 349 30.33 32.28 26.34
C GLN A 349 31.79 32.16 26.82
N ASN A 350 32.46 31.03 26.58
CA ASN A 350 33.83 30.79 27.04
C ASN A 350 34.78 30.51 25.87
N ASN A 351 35.85 31.31 25.74
CA ASN A 351 36.99 31.03 24.85
C ASN A 351 37.82 29.81 25.30
N ASP A 352 37.61 29.35 26.53
CA ASP A 352 38.42 28.35 27.25
C ASP A 352 37.54 27.13 27.58
N SER A 353 36.85 26.59 26.57
CA SER A 353 35.87 25.51 26.73
C SER A 353 36.38 24.18 26.16
N GLU A 354 36.29 23.10 26.95
CA GLU A 354 36.74 21.73 26.61
C GLU A 354 35.89 21.02 25.53
N ILE A 355 35.16 21.77 24.70
CA ILE A 355 34.21 21.23 23.71
C ILE A 355 34.95 20.98 22.39
N GLU A 356 35.41 19.74 22.19
CA GLU A 356 36.10 19.30 20.95
C GLU A 356 35.16 19.29 19.71
N GLU A 357 33.83 19.40 19.89
CA GLU A 357 32.87 19.38 18.78
C GLU A 357 32.94 20.59 17.86
N ASN A 358 32.98 20.32 16.55
CA ASN A 358 32.99 21.34 15.51
C ASN A 358 31.70 22.21 15.53
N LYS A 359 31.84 23.46 15.98
CA LYS A 359 30.78 24.48 16.08
C LYS A 359 29.89 24.59 14.83
N SER A 360 30.47 24.66 13.63
CA SER A 360 29.69 24.77 12.38
C SER A 360 28.81 23.55 12.08
N LYS A 361 29.21 22.35 12.55
CA LYS A 361 28.41 21.13 12.44
C LYS A 361 27.33 21.04 13.53
N LEU A 362 27.60 21.56 14.73
CA LEU A 362 26.56 21.75 15.76
C LEU A 362 25.51 22.77 15.31
N GLU A 363 25.91 23.86 14.67
CA GLU A 363 25.00 24.83 14.04
C GLU A 363 24.17 24.18 12.93
N GLN A 364 24.78 23.40 12.03
CA GLN A 364 24.03 22.62 11.03
C GLN A 364 23.07 21.61 11.67
N LEU A 365 23.46 20.93 12.76
CA LEU A 365 22.60 20.03 13.53
C LEU A 365 21.39 20.77 14.11
N LYS A 366 21.63 21.92 14.75
CA LYS A 366 20.59 22.82 15.28
C LYS A 366 19.64 23.27 14.18
N THR A 367 20.14 23.95 13.13
CA THR A 367 19.29 24.50 12.05
C THR A 367 18.44 23.41 11.40
N VAL A 368 19.00 22.24 11.07
CA VAL A 368 18.25 21.16 10.43
C VAL A 368 17.18 20.57 11.37
N LEU A 369 17.45 20.49 12.68
CA LEU A 369 16.46 20.00 13.65
C LEU A 369 15.40 21.04 14.01
N GLU A 370 15.69 22.35 13.96
CA GLU A 370 14.75 23.46 14.21
C GLU A 370 13.90 23.84 12.98
N MET A 371 14.38 23.53 11.78
CA MET A 371 13.73 23.87 10.50
C MET A 371 12.22 23.55 10.52
N TYR A 372 11.37 24.44 10.02
CA TYR A 372 9.91 24.32 10.04
C TYR A 372 9.25 24.16 11.44
N GLY A 373 9.98 24.46 12.54
CA GLY A 373 9.45 24.63 13.90
C GLY A 373 9.10 23.36 14.68
N HIS A 374 8.54 22.33 14.04
CA HIS A 374 8.10 21.09 14.69
C HIS A 374 8.51 19.83 13.90
N PHE A 375 8.66 18.69 14.58
CA PHE A 375 9.02 17.40 13.97
C PHE A 375 7.85 16.69 13.24
N SER A 376 6.96 17.46 12.61
CA SER A 376 5.79 16.98 11.86
C SER A 376 6.03 17.01 10.35
N GLY A 377 5.70 15.93 9.65
CA GLY A 377 5.76 15.84 8.18
C GLY A 377 7.14 15.59 7.56
N ILE A 378 8.22 15.78 8.32
CA ILE A 378 9.59 15.91 7.78
C ILE A 378 10.49 14.72 8.14
N ASN A 379 11.23 14.19 7.15
CA ASN A 379 11.97 12.92 7.26
C ASN A 379 13.39 13.09 7.86
N ARG A 380 13.47 13.55 9.12
CA ARG A 380 14.73 13.63 9.87
C ARG A 380 15.10 12.27 10.51
N LYS A 381 16.37 11.88 10.39
CA LYS A 381 16.95 10.73 11.11
C LYS A 381 18.35 11.11 11.61
N VAL A 382 18.61 10.87 12.89
CA VAL A 382 19.98 10.89 13.44
C VAL A 382 20.39 9.45 13.75
N GLN A 383 21.59 9.07 13.33
CA GLN A 383 22.18 7.77 13.66
C GLN A 383 23.48 7.99 14.41
N LEU A 384 23.59 7.42 15.61
CA LEU A 384 24.83 7.34 16.39
C LEU A 384 25.41 5.93 16.18
N THR A 385 26.73 5.83 16.03
CA THR A 385 27.47 4.56 15.93
C THR A 385 28.66 4.63 16.88
N TYR A 386 28.77 3.65 17.78
CA TYR A 386 29.86 3.58 18.75
C TYR A 386 31.16 3.13 18.10
N LEU A 387 32.22 3.90 18.35
CA LEU A 387 33.57 3.66 17.85
C LEU A 387 34.50 3.51 19.07
N PRO A 388 34.83 2.28 19.51
CA PRO A 388 35.53 2.08 20.79
C PRO A 388 36.97 2.61 20.83
N HIS A 389 37.56 2.95 19.67
CA HIS A 389 38.94 3.42 19.50
C HIS A 389 39.00 4.68 18.59
N GLY A 390 37.92 5.47 18.54
CA GLY A 390 37.79 6.62 17.65
C GLY A 390 37.56 6.27 16.17
N CYS A 391 37.54 7.29 15.31
CA CYS A 391 37.35 7.12 13.87
C CYS A 391 38.67 6.81 13.12
N PRO A 392 38.76 5.72 12.33
CA PRO A 392 39.96 5.41 11.57
C PRO A 392 40.22 6.42 10.44
N LYS A 393 41.28 7.23 10.55
CA LYS A 393 41.73 8.16 9.50
C LYS A 393 42.03 7.40 8.19
N THR A 394 41.30 7.70 7.11
CA THR A 394 41.58 7.19 5.75
C THR A 394 42.27 8.23 4.86
N SER A 395 43.29 8.91 5.40
CA SER A 395 44.17 9.82 4.66
C SER A 395 45.45 10.11 5.47
N SER A 396 46.60 10.17 4.80
CA SER A 396 47.92 10.32 5.39
C SER A 396 48.27 11.79 5.70
N GLU A 397 47.61 12.37 6.71
CA GLU A 397 47.97 13.68 7.28
C GLU A 397 48.08 13.57 8.81
N GLU A 398 49.25 14.04 9.31
CA GLU A 398 49.65 14.26 10.72
C GLU A 398 49.79 13.00 11.62
N GLU A 399 51.05 12.65 11.91
CA GLU A 399 51.50 11.71 12.95
C GLU A 399 51.45 12.32 14.37
N ASP A 400 50.42 13.11 14.69
CA ASP A 400 50.24 13.58 16.07
C ASP A 400 49.44 12.56 16.90
N SER A 401 49.93 12.35 18.12
CA SER A 401 49.37 11.61 19.27
C SER A 401 48.10 10.77 19.04
N ARG A 402 48.27 9.44 19.06
CA ARG A 402 47.14 8.49 19.10
C ARG A 402 46.28 8.70 20.34
N ARG A 403 45.11 9.32 20.18
CA ARG A 403 44.02 9.23 21.16
C ARG A 403 43.09 8.06 20.81
N GLU A 404 43.43 6.86 21.30
CA GLU A 404 42.60 5.64 21.19
C GLU A 404 41.37 5.69 22.13
N GLU A 405 40.67 6.82 22.13
CA GLU A 405 39.54 7.12 23.01
C GLU A 405 38.20 6.78 22.34
N PRO A 406 37.18 6.33 23.09
CA PRO A 406 35.88 6.00 22.54
C PRO A 406 35.15 7.24 22.03
N SER A 407 34.49 7.13 20.88
CA SER A 407 33.67 8.21 20.29
C SER A 407 32.35 7.71 19.69
N LEU A 408 31.48 8.64 19.33
CA LEU A 408 30.25 8.36 18.58
C LEU A 408 30.31 9.04 17.20
N LEU A 409 30.14 8.26 16.13
CA LEU A 409 29.89 8.81 14.80
C LEU A 409 28.42 9.20 14.67
N LEU A 410 28.14 10.50 14.75
CA LEU A 410 26.84 11.12 14.53
C LEU A 410 26.61 11.37 13.04
N VAL A 411 25.56 10.75 12.50
CA VAL A 411 25.12 10.87 11.12
C VAL A 411 23.69 11.41 11.06
N LEU A 412 23.55 12.71 10.80
CA LEU A 412 22.27 13.38 10.54
C LEU A 412 21.89 13.22 9.07
N LYS A 413 20.63 12.87 8.79
CA LYS A 413 20.05 12.75 7.45
C LYS A 413 18.70 13.47 7.39
N TRP A 414 18.47 14.24 6.32
CA TRP A 414 17.26 15.02 6.07
C TRP A 414 16.99 15.16 4.57
N GLY A 415 15.85 15.74 4.19
CA GLY A 415 15.36 15.67 2.81
C GLY A 415 14.97 14.24 2.42
N GLY A 416 14.85 13.96 1.13
CA GLY A 416 14.27 12.69 0.68
C GLY A 416 12.78 12.59 0.99
N GLU A 417 12.05 13.70 0.86
CA GLU A 417 10.60 13.79 1.08
C GLU A 417 9.84 13.70 -0.22
N LEU A 418 8.73 12.93 -0.24
CA LEU A 418 7.89 12.80 -1.43
C LEU A 418 7.30 14.18 -1.78
N THR A 419 7.56 14.66 -2.99
CA THR A 419 7.06 15.95 -3.47
C THR A 419 5.56 15.88 -3.78
N PRO A 420 4.89 17.04 -3.97
CA PRO A 420 3.58 17.08 -4.61
C PRO A 420 3.57 16.35 -5.97
N ALA A 421 4.61 16.50 -6.79
CA ALA A 421 4.74 15.78 -8.06
C ALA A 421 4.81 14.26 -7.88
N GLY A 422 5.62 13.76 -6.95
CA GLY A 422 5.73 12.33 -6.63
C GLY A 422 4.44 11.73 -6.05
N ARG A 423 3.61 12.54 -5.38
CA ARG A 423 2.25 12.15 -4.97
C ARG A 423 1.32 11.99 -6.17
N VAL A 424 1.35 12.93 -7.13
CA VAL A 424 0.55 12.86 -8.36
C VAL A 424 0.97 11.66 -9.22
N GLN A 425 2.27 11.49 -9.50
CA GLN A 425 2.83 10.34 -10.22
C GLN A 425 2.32 9.00 -9.65
N ALA A 426 2.32 8.86 -8.32
CA ALA A 426 1.85 7.68 -7.65
C ALA A 426 0.33 7.47 -7.80
N GLU A 427 -0.48 8.50 -7.60
CA GLU A 427 -1.95 8.42 -7.74
C GLU A 427 -2.36 8.13 -9.20
N GLU A 428 -1.70 8.76 -10.17
CA GLU A 428 -1.94 8.53 -11.60
C GLU A 428 -1.55 7.11 -12.02
N LEU A 429 -0.40 6.60 -11.57
CA LEU A 429 -0.02 5.22 -11.83
C LEU A 429 -0.99 4.23 -11.17
N GLY A 430 -1.43 4.49 -9.94
CA GLY A 430 -2.46 3.69 -9.27
C GLY A 430 -3.76 3.67 -10.08
N ARG A 431 -4.18 4.83 -10.62
CA ARG A 431 -5.35 4.98 -11.48
C ARG A 431 -5.23 4.18 -12.78
N ALA A 432 -4.06 4.15 -13.40
CA ALA A 432 -3.77 3.34 -14.60
C ALA A 432 -3.71 1.84 -14.29
N PHE A 433 -3.15 1.44 -13.14
CA PHE A 433 -3.09 0.03 -12.71
C PHE A 433 -4.48 -0.62 -12.60
N ARG A 434 -5.54 0.15 -12.35
CA ARG A 434 -6.93 -0.35 -12.35
C ARG A 434 -7.32 -1.01 -13.68
N CYS A 435 -6.77 -0.53 -14.79
CA CYS A 435 -7.07 -1.00 -16.14
C CYS A 435 -6.46 -2.37 -16.47
N MET A 436 -5.54 -2.89 -15.65
CA MET A 436 -5.02 -4.27 -15.80
C MET A 436 -6.00 -5.34 -15.31
N TYR A 437 -7.11 -4.98 -14.65
CA TYR A 437 -8.04 -5.93 -14.03
C TYR A 437 -9.33 -6.13 -14.86
N PRO A 438 -9.76 -7.38 -15.11
CA PRO A 438 -10.98 -7.66 -15.86
C PRO A 438 -12.25 -7.13 -15.20
N GLY A 439 -13.17 -6.59 -16.00
CA GLY A 439 -14.55 -6.28 -15.57
C GLY A 439 -15.09 -4.95 -16.06
N GLY A 440 -14.96 -4.64 -17.35
CA GLY A 440 -15.60 -3.48 -17.99
C GLY A 440 -16.87 -3.80 -18.78
N GLN A 441 -17.18 -5.08 -19.07
CA GLN A 441 -18.33 -5.46 -19.91
C GLN A 441 -19.69 -5.15 -19.25
N GLY A 442 -20.71 -4.92 -20.08
CA GLY A 442 -22.02 -4.39 -19.69
C GLY A 442 -22.06 -2.86 -19.71
N ASP A 443 -23.01 -2.26 -19.00
CA ASP A 443 -23.31 -0.81 -18.98
C ASP A 443 -22.11 0.08 -18.60
N TYR A 444 -21.08 -0.50 -17.98
CA TYR A 444 -19.86 0.17 -17.52
C TYR A 444 -18.73 0.18 -18.56
N ALA A 445 -18.98 -0.28 -19.80
CA ALA A 445 -17.96 -0.34 -20.86
C ALA A 445 -17.32 1.01 -21.21
N GLY A 446 -18.00 2.12 -20.93
CA GLY A 446 -17.46 3.48 -21.06
C GLY A 446 -16.45 3.89 -19.96
N PHE A 447 -16.24 3.09 -18.92
CA PHE A 447 -15.43 3.47 -17.74
C PHE A 447 -14.29 2.48 -17.42
N PRO A 448 -13.08 2.74 -17.96
CA PRO A 448 -11.91 1.89 -17.69
C PRO A 448 -11.55 1.75 -16.20
N GLY A 449 -11.25 0.52 -15.79
CA GLY A 449 -10.78 0.18 -14.44
C GLY A 449 -11.87 -0.07 -13.39
N CYS A 450 -13.17 0.04 -13.73
CA CYS A 450 -14.26 -0.29 -12.80
C CYS A 450 -14.25 -1.77 -12.33
N GLY A 451 -13.66 -2.68 -13.11
CA GLY A 451 -13.54 -4.11 -12.79
C GLY A 451 -12.80 -4.39 -11.47
N LEU A 452 -11.69 -3.68 -11.21
CA LEU A 452 -10.95 -3.79 -9.95
C LEU A 452 -11.83 -3.40 -8.75
N LEU A 453 -12.58 -2.30 -8.88
CA LEU A 453 -13.44 -1.79 -7.82
C LEU A 453 -14.58 -2.78 -7.53
N ARG A 454 -15.16 -3.41 -8.55
CA ARG A 454 -16.17 -4.48 -8.40
C ARG A 454 -15.58 -5.72 -7.73
N LEU A 455 -14.38 -6.16 -8.11
CA LEU A 455 -13.68 -7.27 -7.45
C LEU A 455 -13.40 -6.97 -5.98
N HIS A 456 -13.07 -5.73 -5.65
CA HIS A 456 -12.79 -5.29 -4.28
C HIS A 456 -14.04 -5.29 -3.39
N SER A 457 -15.12 -4.64 -3.84
CA SER A 457 -16.35 -4.50 -3.06
C SER A 457 -17.13 -5.81 -2.95
N THR A 458 -17.09 -6.67 -3.98
CA THR A 458 -17.67 -8.04 -3.96
C THR A 458 -16.70 -9.11 -3.41
N TYR A 459 -15.80 -8.70 -2.50
CA TYR A 459 -14.85 -9.53 -1.74
C TYR A 459 -13.81 -10.38 -2.50
N ARG A 460 -13.94 -10.57 -3.81
CA ARG A 460 -13.10 -11.38 -4.72
C ARG A 460 -11.69 -10.81 -5.00
N HIS A 461 -11.17 -9.97 -4.11
CA HIS A 461 -9.85 -9.32 -4.19
C HIS A 461 -9.07 -9.45 -2.87
N ASP A 462 -7.89 -10.06 -2.92
CA ASP A 462 -6.89 -10.11 -1.84
C ASP A 462 -5.77 -9.11 -2.15
N LEU A 463 -6.00 -7.83 -1.82
CA LEU A 463 -5.00 -6.77 -1.94
C LEU A 463 -4.15 -6.67 -0.68
N LYS A 464 -2.83 -6.79 -0.84
CA LYS A 464 -1.85 -6.44 0.20
C LYS A 464 -0.77 -5.53 -0.38
N ILE A 465 -0.45 -4.47 0.37
CA ILE A 465 0.53 -3.45 -0.01
C ILE A 465 1.62 -3.43 1.07
N TYR A 466 2.87 -3.48 0.61
CA TYR A 466 4.07 -3.48 1.43
C TYR A 466 4.93 -2.27 1.03
N ALA A 467 5.46 -1.54 2.00
CA ALA A 467 6.44 -0.48 1.74
C ALA A 467 7.55 -0.46 2.79
N SER A 468 8.76 -0.10 2.36
CA SER A 468 9.92 0.14 3.22
C SER A 468 9.60 1.09 4.41
N ASP A 469 10.40 0.99 5.47
CA ASP A 469 10.47 1.88 6.65
C ASP A 469 10.74 3.37 6.31
N GLU A 470 11.11 3.68 5.07
CA GLU A 470 11.34 5.04 4.58
C GLU A 470 10.04 5.79 4.24
N GLY A 471 9.80 6.93 4.91
CA GLY A 471 8.53 7.69 4.81
C GLY A 471 8.08 8.06 3.40
N ARG A 472 9.00 8.46 2.50
CA ARG A 472 8.64 8.74 1.08
C ARG A 472 8.07 7.53 0.35
N VAL A 473 8.54 6.33 0.67
CA VAL A 473 8.10 5.06 0.05
C VAL A 473 6.69 4.72 0.54
N GLN A 474 6.43 4.91 1.84
CA GLN A 474 5.11 4.74 2.45
C GLN A 474 4.09 5.74 1.88
N MET A 475 4.49 7.00 1.69
CA MET A 475 3.65 8.02 1.07
C MET A 475 3.38 7.75 -0.42
N THR A 476 4.36 7.20 -1.17
CA THR A 476 4.14 6.74 -2.54
C THR A 476 3.08 5.63 -2.58
N ALA A 477 3.26 4.59 -1.75
CA ALA A 477 2.37 3.45 -1.68
C ALA A 477 0.93 3.85 -1.30
N ALA A 478 0.78 4.78 -0.36
CA ALA A 478 -0.50 5.32 0.05
C ALA A 478 -1.17 6.15 -1.06
N ALA A 479 -0.42 7.00 -1.77
CA ALA A 479 -0.93 7.79 -2.90
C ALA A 479 -1.35 6.90 -4.08
N PHE A 480 -0.56 5.86 -4.36
CA PHE A 480 -0.91 4.83 -5.33
C PHE A 480 -2.18 4.08 -4.92
N ALA A 481 -2.31 3.68 -3.65
CA ALA A 481 -3.51 3.02 -3.15
C ALA A 481 -4.77 3.89 -3.32
N LYS A 482 -4.63 5.21 -3.09
CA LYS A 482 -5.69 6.20 -3.36
C LYS A 482 -6.16 6.15 -4.83
N GLY A 483 -5.22 6.20 -5.77
CA GLY A 483 -5.51 6.10 -7.21
C GLY A 483 -6.12 4.77 -7.62
N LEU A 484 -5.52 3.67 -7.14
CA LEU A 484 -5.89 2.28 -7.42
C LEU A 484 -7.33 1.94 -6.99
N LEU A 485 -7.82 2.54 -5.92
CA LEU A 485 -9.15 2.23 -5.37
C LEU A 485 -10.19 3.34 -5.63
N ALA A 486 -9.84 4.35 -6.44
CA ALA A 486 -10.68 5.50 -6.78
C ALA A 486 -11.16 6.30 -5.55
N LEU A 487 -10.22 6.61 -4.66
CA LEU A 487 -10.52 7.20 -3.36
C LEU A 487 -10.46 8.74 -3.43
N GLU A 488 -11.50 9.40 -2.94
CA GLU A 488 -11.62 10.86 -2.92
C GLU A 488 -10.87 11.50 -1.74
N GLY A 489 -10.62 12.81 -1.81
CA GLY A 489 -10.00 13.60 -0.74
C GLY A 489 -8.47 13.65 -0.72
N GLU A 490 -7.91 14.10 0.41
CA GLU A 490 -6.46 14.17 0.63
C GLU A 490 -5.83 12.80 0.93
N LEU A 491 -4.50 12.76 0.99
CA LEU A 491 -3.78 11.53 1.33
C LEU A 491 -3.83 11.26 2.84
N THR A 492 -4.51 10.16 3.22
CA THR A 492 -4.96 9.95 4.59
C THR A 492 -3.92 9.25 5.47
N PRO A 493 -3.85 9.54 6.80
CA PRO A 493 -2.97 8.83 7.72
C PRO A 493 -3.21 7.30 7.74
N ILE A 494 -4.47 6.88 7.57
CA ILE A 494 -4.87 5.47 7.52
C ILE A 494 -4.28 4.75 6.31
N LEU A 495 -4.21 5.37 5.13
CA LEU A 495 -3.56 4.75 3.96
C LEU A 495 -2.07 4.51 4.24
N VAL A 496 -1.42 5.42 4.97
CA VAL A 496 -0.02 5.24 5.41
C VAL A 496 0.10 4.14 6.49
N GLN A 497 -0.89 3.97 7.37
CA GLN A 497 -0.94 2.87 8.36
C GLN A 497 -1.20 1.50 7.71
N MET A 498 -2.14 1.41 6.77
CA MET A 498 -2.42 0.17 6.01
C MET A 498 -1.22 -0.33 5.21
N VAL A 499 -0.35 0.59 4.79
CA VAL A 499 0.93 0.33 4.13
C VAL A 499 2.04 -0.09 5.11
N LYS A 500 1.99 0.37 6.37
CA LYS A 500 2.90 -0.02 7.46
C LYS A 500 2.56 -1.42 8.00
N SER A 501 2.80 -2.45 7.18
CA SER A 501 2.69 -3.84 7.64
C SER A 501 3.67 -4.10 8.78
N ALA A 502 3.17 -4.64 9.90
CA ALA A 502 4.03 -5.30 10.88
C ALA A 502 4.78 -6.47 10.20
N ASN A 503 6.01 -6.75 10.65
CA ASN A 503 6.91 -7.78 10.12
C ASN A 503 7.50 -7.50 8.71
N MET A 504 7.90 -6.25 8.42
CA MET A 504 8.63 -5.89 7.18
C MET A 504 10.16 -5.80 7.31
N ASN A 505 10.71 -5.82 8.53
CA ASN A 505 12.16 -5.81 8.78
C ASN A 505 12.85 -6.92 7.97
N GLY A 506 13.83 -6.57 7.13
CA GLY A 506 14.54 -7.52 6.28
C GLY A 506 13.79 -8.01 5.03
N LEU A 507 12.57 -7.52 4.72
CA LEU A 507 11.86 -7.84 3.47
C LEU A 507 12.13 -6.82 2.36
N LEU A 508 11.93 -5.53 2.65
CA LEU A 508 12.30 -4.39 1.80
C LEU A 508 13.28 -3.43 2.51
N ASP A 509 13.65 -3.76 3.74
CA ASP A 509 14.48 -2.95 4.63
C ASP A 509 15.73 -3.76 4.99
N SER A 510 16.70 -3.76 4.07
CA SER A 510 18.02 -4.37 4.26
C SER A 510 18.85 -3.57 5.26
N ASP A 511 19.31 -4.19 6.35
CA ASP A 511 20.28 -3.56 7.24
C ASP A 511 21.63 -3.40 6.52
N SER A 512 22.06 -2.14 6.36
CA SER A 512 23.20 -1.72 5.52
C SER A 512 24.56 -2.28 5.94
N ASP A 513 24.62 -2.98 7.07
CA ASP A 513 25.83 -3.61 7.58
C ASP A 513 26.09 -4.97 6.91
N SER A 514 25.12 -5.48 6.12
CA SER A 514 25.24 -6.69 5.29
C SER A 514 25.54 -6.42 3.81
N LEU A 515 26.00 -5.20 3.46
CA LEU A 515 26.60 -4.96 2.14
C LEU A 515 27.76 -5.94 1.93
N SER A 516 27.71 -6.76 0.88
CA SER A 516 28.74 -7.75 0.66
C SER A 516 30.10 -7.09 0.38
N SER A 517 31.19 -7.78 0.75
CA SER A 517 32.54 -7.33 0.43
C SER A 517 32.74 -7.10 -1.07
N CYS A 518 31.98 -7.81 -1.93
CA CYS A 518 31.93 -7.53 -3.36
C CYS A 518 31.49 -6.10 -3.68
N GLN A 519 30.43 -5.56 -3.07
CA GLN A 519 29.98 -4.21 -3.41
C GLN A 519 31.02 -3.14 -3.05
N GLN A 520 31.77 -3.34 -1.96
CA GLN A 520 32.89 -2.47 -1.59
C GLN A 520 34.07 -2.59 -2.58
N ARG A 521 34.46 -3.81 -2.98
CA ARG A 521 35.48 -4.04 -4.04
C ARG A 521 35.10 -3.40 -5.37
N VAL A 522 33.83 -3.52 -5.76
CA VAL A 522 33.29 -2.96 -7.01
C VAL A 522 33.34 -1.43 -6.99
N LYS A 523 32.87 -0.80 -5.91
CA LYS A 523 32.98 0.66 -5.71
C LYS A 523 34.42 1.15 -5.75
N ALA A 524 35.36 0.43 -5.14
CA ALA A 524 36.78 0.76 -5.18
C ALA A 524 37.35 0.69 -6.61
N ARG A 525 37.05 -0.38 -7.37
CA ARG A 525 37.48 -0.53 -8.77
C ARG A 525 36.89 0.54 -9.69
N LEU A 526 35.64 0.93 -9.46
CA LEU A 526 34.96 2.02 -10.17
C LEU A 526 35.61 3.39 -9.87
N HIS A 527 35.93 3.68 -8.61
CA HIS A 527 36.70 4.87 -8.22
C HIS A 527 38.08 4.90 -8.87
N GLU A 528 38.80 3.76 -8.92
CA GLU A 528 40.14 3.69 -9.50
C GLU A 528 40.15 4.04 -10.99
N ILE A 529 39.22 3.48 -11.78
CA ILE A 529 39.12 3.72 -13.22
C ILE A 529 38.72 5.18 -13.50
N LEU A 530 37.74 5.72 -12.76
CA LEU A 530 37.25 7.10 -12.95
C LEU A 530 38.19 8.20 -12.40
N GLN A 531 39.25 7.85 -11.68
CA GLN A 531 40.31 8.79 -11.26
C GLN A 531 41.52 8.84 -12.20
N ARG A 532 41.46 8.18 -13.38
CA ARG A 532 42.53 8.23 -14.38
C ARG A 532 42.32 9.42 -15.32
N ASP A 533 43.21 10.43 -15.29
CA ASP A 533 43.22 11.51 -16.28
C ASP A 533 43.83 11.03 -17.60
N ARG A 534 43.01 10.31 -18.36
CA ARG A 534 43.19 10.00 -19.78
C ARG A 534 41.84 9.59 -20.36
N ASP A 535 41.76 9.61 -21.68
CA ASP A 535 40.60 9.09 -22.39
C ASP A 535 40.44 7.57 -22.16
N PHE A 536 39.20 7.07 -22.18
CA PHE A 536 38.89 5.66 -22.03
C PHE A 536 39.50 4.83 -23.17
N THR A 537 40.28 3.81 -22.80
CA THR A 537 40.83 2.82 -23.74
C THR A 537 39.89 1.62 -23.84
N ALA A 538 40.07 0.78 -24.86
CA ALA A 538 39.31 -0.47 -25.01
C ALA A 538 39.34 -1.36 -23.74
N GLU A 539 40.45 -1.35 -22.99
CA GLU A 539 40.59 -2.07 -21.72
C GLU A 539 39.65 -1.52 -20.63
N ASP A 540 39.39 -0.21 -20.60
CA ASP A 540 38.45 0.38 -19.64
C ASP A 540 36.99 0.12 -20.05
N TYR A 541 36.68 0.03 -21.35
CA TYR A 541 35.37 -0.44 -21.83
C TYR A 541 35.11 -1.90 -21.41
N GLU A 542 36.09 -2.79 -21.58
CA GLU A 542 35.98 -4.18 -21.11
C GLU A 542 35.83 -4.26 -19.58
N LYS A 543 36.61 -3.46 -18.82
CA LYS A 543 36.56 -3.45 -17.35
C LYS A 543 35.31 -2.80 -16.76
N LEU A 544 34.67 -1.85 -17.44
CA LEU A 544 33.45 -1.18 -16.98
C LEU A 544 32.17 -1.78 -17.55
N THR A 545 32.16 -2.29 -18.79
CA THR A 545 30.95 -2.85 -19.42
C THR A 545 31.24 -4.19 -20.15
N PRO A 546 31.68 -5.24 -19.41
CA PRO A 546 31.97 -6.58 -19.96
C PRO A 546 30.70 -7.32 -20.46
N SER A 547 29.53 -6.70 -20.34
CA SER A 547 28.25 -7.18 -20.88
C SER A 547 27.82 -6.45 -22.16
N GLY A 548 28.61 -5.50 -22.67
CA GLY A 548 28.32 -4.80 -23.93
C GLY A 548 27.14 -3.83 -23.86
N SER A 549 26.74 -3.38 -22.66
CA SER A 549 25.52 -2.57 -22.46
C SER A 549 25.59 -1.24 -23.22
N ILE A 550 24.68 -1.05 -24.18
CA ILE A 550 24.67 0.07 -25.13
C ILE A 550 24.55 1.43 -24.41
N SER A 551 23.71 1.51 -23.38
CA SER A 551 23.55 2.69 -22.52
C SER A 551 24.89 3.17 -21.93
N LEU A 552 25.61 2.27 -21.26
CA LEU A 552 26.92 2.51 -20.67
C LEU A 552 27.97 2.92 -21.72
N ILE A 553 27.99 2.24 -22.88
CA ILE A 553 28.92 2.57 -23.98
C ILE A 553 28.67 3.99 -24.49
N LYS A 554 27.41 4.41 -24.65
CA LYS A 554 27.05 5.79 -25.05
C LYS A 554 27.56 6.83 -24.03
N SER A 555 27.35 6.60 -22.73
CA SER A 555 27.82 7.51 -21.69
C SER A 555 29.35 7.59 -21.62
N MET A 556 30.07 6.49 -21.82
CA MET A 556 31.54 6.49 -21.93
C MET A 556 32.04 7.30 -23.13
N HIS A 557 31.38 7.21 -24.30
CA HIS A 557 31.72 8.01 -25.48
C HIS A 557 31.45 9.52 -25.30
N LEU A 558 30.45 9.89 -24.50
CA LEU A 558 30.15 11.28 -24.16
C LEU A 558 31.17 11.88 -23.19
N ILE A 559 31.59 11.12 -22.17
CA ILE A 559 32.59 11.53 -21.18
C ILE A 559 34.00 11.63 -21.79
N LYS A 560 34.42 10.59 -22.52
CA LYS A 560 35.80 10.35 -23.01
C LYS A 560 36.85 10.25 -21.90
N ASN A 561 37.11 11.33 -21.17
CA ASN A 561 38.06 11.41 -20.07
C ASN A 561 37.32 11.76 -18.76
N PRO A 562 37.24 10.84 -17.79
CA PRO A 562 36.41 11.01 -16.61
C PRO A 562 36.89 12.12 -15.67
N VAL A 563 38.20 12.37 -15.58
CA VAL A 563 38.75 13.43 -14.72
C VAL A 563 38.43 14.80 -15.31
N LYS A 564 38.64 15.00 -16.62
CA LYS A 564 38.30 16.26 -17.29
C LYS A 564 36.80 16.57 -17.23
N THR A 565 35.92 15.57 -17.37
CA THR A 565 34.48 15.78 -17.13
C THR A 565 34.19 16.14 -15.67
N CYS A 566 34.91 15.58 -14.69
CA CYS A 566 34.78 15.99 -13.28
C CYS A 566 35.30 17.43 -13.04
N ASP A 567 36.35 17.87 -13.72
CA ASP A 567 36.79 19.28 -13.72
C ASP A 567 35.71 20.20 -14.30
N THR A 568 35.12 19.88 -15.45
CA THR A 568 34.00 20.65 -16.02
C THR A 568 32.79 20.70 -15.10
N VAL A 569 32.35 19.55 -14.56
CA VAL A 569 31.22 19.47 -13.61
C VAL A 569 31.52 20.27 -12.33
N TYR A 570 32.75 20.24 -11.84
CA TYR A 570 33.17 21.03 -10.70
C TYR A 570 33.12 22.54 -11.00
N SER A 571 33.70 23.00 -12.11
CA SER A 571 33.63 24.42 -12.53
C SER A 571 32.20 24.90 -12.73
N LEU A 572 31.31 24.06 -13.28
CA LEU A 572 29.88 24.34 -13.39
C LEU A 572 29.19 24.47 -12.03
N ILE A 573 29.55 23.64 -11.04
CA ILE A 573 29.09 23.78 -9.66
C ILE A 573 29.60 25.09 -9.03
N GLN A 574 30.84 25.50 -9.29
CA GLN A 574 31.37 26.78 -8.79
C GLN A 574 30.67 27.99 -9.43
N SER A 575 30.39 27.94 -10.73
CA SER A 575 29.57 28.93 -11.45
C SER A 575 28.18 29.02 -10.83
N LEU A 576 27.45 27.90 -10.76
CA LEU A 576 26.10 27.81 -10.19
C LEU A 576 26.05 28.34 -8.76
N THR A 577 27.00 27.96 -7.90
CA THR A 577 27.06 28.41 -6.51
C THR A 577 27.33 29.92 -6.42
N SER A 578 28.11 30.48 -7.34
CA SER A 578 28.38 31.92 -7.41
C SER A 578 27.19 32.72 -7.96
N GLN A 579 26.49 32.19 -8.98
CA GLN A 579 25.22 32.75 -9.47
C GLN A 579 24.18 32.82 -8.34
N ILE A 580 24.05 31.78 -7.51
CA ILE A 580 23.10 31.77 -6.38
C ILE A 580 23.47 32.83 -5.33
N ARG A 581 24.76 33.04 -5.02
CA ARG A 581 25.20 34.14 -4.10
C ARG A 581 24.77 35.50 -4.64
N HIS A 582 25.11 35.81 -5.88
CA HIS A 582 24.71 37.06 -6.54
C HIS A 582 23.17 37.20 -6.65
N ARG A 583 22.45 36.09 -6.81
CA ARG A 583 20.97 36.08 -6.77
C ARG A 583 20.43 36.45 -5.39
N MET A 584 21.11 36.08 -4.30
CA MET A 584 20.71 36.44 -2.93
C MET A 584 21.07 37.90 -2.55
N GLU A 585 21.99 38.53 -3.27
CA GLU A 585 22.38 39.94 -3.09
C GLU A 585 21.38 40.92 -3.75
N ASP A 586 20.59 40.47 -4.74
CA ASP A 586 19.50 41.23 -5.35
C ASP A 586 18.29 41.35 -4.39
N PRO A 587 17.91 42.55 -3.93
CA PRO A 587 16.78 42.72 -3.01
C PRO A 587 15.44 42.22 -3.56
N LYS A 588 15.27 42.13 -4.90
CA LYS A 588 14.06 41.58 -5.52
C LYS A 588 13.95 40.06 -5.39
N SER A 589 15.00 39.40 -4.89
CA SER A 589 15.07 37.96 -4.73
C SER A 589 14.81 37.49 -3.28
N SER A 590 14.62 38.40 -2.33
CA SER A 590 14.35 38.07 -0.92
C SER A 590 13.06 37.25 -0.73
N ASP A 591 12.03 37.52 -1.54
CA ASP A 591 10.74 36.83 -1.49
C ASP A 591 10.69 35.56 -2.37
N ILE A 592 11.81 35.14 -2.99
CA ILE A 592 11.82 33.95 -3.86
C ILE A 592 11.78 32.67 -3.02
N GLN A 593 10.58 32.12 -2.89
CA GLN A 593 10.36 30.76 -2.40
C GLN A 593 10.54 29.74 -3.54
N LEU A 594 11.39 28.74 -3.32
CA LEU A 594 11.62 27.65 -4.27
C LEU A 594 10.61 26.51 -4.07
N TYR A 595 10.66 25.50 -4.94
CA TYR A 595 9.75 24.36 -4.86
C TYR A 595 9.85 23.62 -3.51
N HIS A 596 8.69 23.15 -3.02
CA HIS A 596 8.53 22.51 -1.69
C HIS A 596 9.06 23.38 -0.52
N SER A 597 9.00 24.71 -0.67
CA SER A 597 9.45 25.69 0.32
C SER A 597 10.93 25.58 0.71
N GLU A 598 11.79 25.18 -0.23
CA GLU A 598 13.23 25.46 -0.14
C GLU A 598 13.47 26.98 -0.33
N THR A 599 14.56 27.51 0.22
CA THR A 599 14.99 28.92 0.04
C THR A 599 16.28 28.99 -0.77
N LEU A 600 16.59 30.14 -1.37
CA LEU A 600 17.88 30.36 -2.04
C LEU A 600 19.07 30.05 -1.11
N GLU A 601 18.95 30.34 0.19
CA GLU A 601 19.98 29.99 1.18
C GLU A 601 20.14 28.47 1.38
N LEU A 602 19.04 27.71 1.43
CA LEU A 602 19.08 26.25 1.54
C LEU A 602 19.66 25.61 0.27
N MET A 603 19.31 26.15 -0.91
CA MET A 603 19.88 25.77 -2.20
C MET A 603 21.39 26.10 -2.26
N LEU A 604 21.81 27.27 -1.78
CA LEU A 604 23.23 27.65 -1.68
C LEU A 604 24.00 26.73 -0.73
N ARG A 605 23.44 26.42 0.44
CA ARG A 605 24.01 25.47 1.42
C ARG A 605 24.12 24.06 0.84
N ARG A 606 23.19 23.64 -0.02
CA ARG A 606 23.20 22.35 -0.75
C ARG A 606 24.32 22.31 -1.80
N TRP A 607 24.44 23.34 -2.64
CA TRP A 607 25.46 23.39 -3.70
C TRP A 607 26.87 23.67 -3.19
N SER A 608 27.08 24.63 -2.29
CA SER A 608 28.39 24.91 -1.66
C SER A 608 28.95 23.70 -0.92
N LYS A 609 28.07 22.81 -0.43
CA LYS A 609 28.45 21.55 0.19
C LYS A 609 28.89 20.51 -0.83
N LEU A 610 28.19 20.37 -1.96
CA LEU A 610 28.62 19.49 -3.05
C LEU A 610 29.94 19.96 -3.68
N GLU A 611 30.15 21.26 -3.85
CA GLU A 611 31.44 21.86 -4.23
C GLU A 611 32.56 21.32 -3.33
N LYS A 612 32.44 21.52 -2.01
CA LYS A 612 33.43 21.09 -1.01
C LYS A 612 33.56 19.58 -0.84
N ASP A 613 32.49 18.82 -1.02
CA ASP A 613 32.48 17.36 -0.85
C ASP A 613 32.98 16.61 -2.10
N PHE A 614 32.94 17.20 -3.30
CA PHE A 614 33.25 16.53 -4.57
C PHE A 614 34.75 16.52 -4.90
N LYS A 615 35.47 17.64 -4.73
CA LYS A 615 36.92 17.71 -4.95
C LYS A 615 37.65 17.69 -3.61
N THR A 616 38.44 16.65 -3.38
CA THR A 616 39.17 16.45 -2.11
C THR A 616 40.46 17.29 -2.06
N LYS A 617 41.04 17.49 -0.86
CA LYS A 617 42.25 18.32 -0.65
C LYS A 617 43.41 18.02 -1.62
N ASN A 618 43.59 16.75 -2.00
CA ASN A 618 44.70 16.31 -2.86
C ASN A 618 44.39 16.44 -4.37
N GLY A 619 43.33 17.18 -4.74
CA GLY A 619 42.90 17.41 -6.11
C GLY A 619 42.00 16.31 -6.71
N ARG A 620 41.93 15.12 -6.11
CA ARG A 620 41.13 13.99 -6.64
C ARG A 620 39.64 14.14 -6.33
N TYR A 621 38.82 13.52 -7.18
CA TYR A 621 37.37 13.52 -7.08
C TYR A 621 36.79 12.35 -6.26
N ASP A 622 35.83 12.66 -5.38
CA ASP A 622 34.99 11.67 -4.72
C ASP A 622 33.83 11.27 -5.63
N ILE A 623 34.06 10.21 -6.41
CA ILE A 623 33.11 9.60 -7.34
C ILE A 623 31.79 9.21 -6.64
N SER A 624 31.78 8.96 -5.32
CA SER A 624 30.56 8.66 -4.56
C SER A 624 29.58 9.83 -4.41
N LYS A 625 29.99 11.05 -4.83
CA LYS A 625 29.14 12.25 -4.90
C LYS A 625 28.39 12.39 -6.22
N ILE A 626 28.82 11.74 -7.30
CA ILE A 626 28.17 11.85 -8.62
C ILE A 626 26.65 11.57 -8.56
N PRO A 627 26.17 10.54 -7.82
CA PRO A 627 24.73 10.35 -7.61
C PRO A 627 24.06 11.48 -6.81
N ASP A 628 24.73 12.06 -5.80
CA ASP A 628 24.19 13.21 -5.04
C ASP A 628 24.11 14.48 -5.90
N ILE A 629 25.08 14.69 -6.80
CA ILE A 629 25.16 15.84 -7.74
C ILE A 629 24.07 15.72 -8.80
N TYR A 630 23.97 14.57 -9.48
CA TYR A 630 22.95 14.30 -10.48
C TYR A 630 21.54 14.47 -9.89
N ASP A 631 21.30 13.96 -8.69
CA ASP A 631 20.05 14.12 -7.96
C ASP A 631 19.68 15.60 -7.70
N CYS A 632 20.67 16.41 -7.29
CA CYS A 632 20.45 17.83 -7.02
C CYS A 632 20.15 18.62 -8.31
N ILE A 633 20.92 18.45 -9.39
CA ILE A 633 20.67 19.19 -10.63
C ILE A 633 19.39 18.71 -11.34
N LYS A 634 19.06 17.41 -11.25
CA LYS A 634 17.78 16.88 -11.75
C LYS A 634 16.59 17.54 -11.05
N TYR A 635 16.62 17.63 -9.72
CA TYR A 635 15.58 18.34 -8.95
C TYR A 635 15.51 19.83 -9.33
N ASP A 636 16.65 20.52 -9.42
CA ASP A 636 16.66 21.95 -9.74
C ASP A 636 16.17 22.24 -11.18
N VAL A 637 16.53 21.42 -12.16
CA VAL A 637 16.01 21.53 -13.55
C VAL A 637 14.51 21.22 -13.60
N GLN A 638 14.02 20.20 -12.87
CA GLN A 638 12.61 19.81 -12.89
C GLN A 638 11.68 20.77 -12.14
N HIS A 639 12.16 21.44 -11.10
CA HIS A 639 11.30 22.19 -10.17
C HIS A 639 11.68 23.66 -9.98
N ASN A 640 12.96 24.01 -10.12
CA ASN A 640 13.49 25.36 -9.87
C ASN A 640 13.97 26.06 -11.16
N GLY A 641 13.72 25.49 -12.35
CA GLY A 641 14.12 26.06 -13.66
C GLY A 641 13.60 27.47 -13.94
N SER A 642 12.57 27.92 -13.22
CA SER A 642 12.10 29.32 -13.21
C SER A 642 13.16 30.33 -12.73
N LEU A 643 14.20 29.89 -12.02
CA LEU A 643 15.33 30.73 -11.62
C LEU A 643 16.21 31.19 -12.79
N LYS A 644 16.17 30.47 -13.92
CA LYS A 644 16.99 30.73 -15.13
C LYS A 644 18.50 30.82 -14.86
N LEU A 645 19.01 29.92 -14.02
CA LEU A 645 20.45 29.80 -13.76
C LEU A 645 21.16 29.20 -14.98
N GLU A 646 22.29 29.81 -15.36
CA GLU A 646 23.06 29.50 -16.56
C GLU A 646 23.75 28.12 -16.43
N ASP A 647 23.99 27.49 -17.58
CA ASP A 647 24.63 26.16 -17.74
C ASP A 647 24.02 24.97 -16.97
N THR A 648 22.89 25.15 -16.29
CA THR A 648 22.20 24.10 -15.52
C THR A 648 21.87 22.85 -16.35
N MET A 649 21.54 23.01 -17.64
CA MET A 649 21.31 21.88 -18.54
C MET A 649 22.58 21.13 -18.93
N GLU A 650 23.74 21.79 -19.02
CA GLU A 650 25.01 21.11 -19.29
C GLU A 650 25.53 20.41 -18.03
N LEU A 651 25.39 21.04 -16.86
CA LEU A 651 25.63 20.39 -15.58
C LEU A 651 24.73 19.15 -15.40
N TYR A 652 23.47 19.22 -15.80
CA TYR A 652 22.57 18.05 -15.86
C TYR A 652 23.08 16.98 -16.82
N ARG A 653 23.45 17.35 -18.06
CA ARG A 653 23.90 16.44 -19.11
C ARG A 653 25.17 15.66 -18.72
N LEU A 654 26.20 16.36 -18.23
CA LEU A 654 27.46 15.75 -17.81
C LEU A 654 27.32 14.95 -16.51
N SER A 655 26.56 15.46 -15.53
CA SER A 655 26.29 14.71 -14.28
C SER A 655 25.47 13.46 -14.55
N LYS A 656 24.51 13.50 -15.50
CA LYS A 656 23.76 12.32 -15.94
C LYS A 656 24.69 11.30 -16.60
N ALA A 657 25.55 11.72 -17.53
CA ALA A 657 26.49 10.80 -18.19
C ALA A 657 27.38 10.06 -17.18
N LEU A 658 27.87 10.77 -16.17
CA LEU A 658 28.64 10.18 -15.07
C LEU A 658 27.77 9.25 -14.19
N ALA A 659 26.54 9.65 -13.87
CA ALA A 659 25.62 8.85 -13.06
C ALA A 659 25.14 7.56 -13.76
N ASP A 660 24.91 7.61 -15.07
CA ASP A 660 24.56 6.46 -15.93
C ASP A 660 25.69 5.41 -15.96
N ILE A 661 26.95 5.81 -15.71
CA ILE A 661 28.05 4.86 -15.46
C ILE A 661 28.07 4.42 -13.99
N VAL A 662 28.08 5.37 -13.05
CA VAL A 662 28.33 5.07 -11.63
C VAL A 662 27.21 4.21 -11.04
N ILE A 663 25.96 4.63 -11.17
CA ILE A 663 24.82 4.03 -10.43
C ILE A 663 24.59 2.56 -10.83
N PRO A 664 24.52 2.16 -12.12
CA PRO A 664 24.28 0.76 -12.49
C PRO A 664 25.47 -0.17 -12.17
N GLN A 665 26.68 0.39 -12.03
CA GLN A 665 27.89 -0.37 -11.70
C GLN A 665 28.18 -0.43 -10.20
N GLU A 666 27.61 0.46 -9.38
CA GLU A 666 27.60 0.30 -7.93
C GLU A 666 26.95 -1.01 -7.46
N TYR A 667 26.11 -1.64 -8.29
CA TYR A 667 25.45 -2.92 -8.02
C TYR A 667 26.19 -4.14 -8.61
N GLY A 668 27.49 -4.01 -8.93
CA GLY A 668 28.31 -5.06 -9.55
C GLY A 668 28.60 -4.74 -11.02
N ILE A 669 29.69 -5.26 -11.61
CA ILE A 669 30.02 -4.99 -13.02
C ILE A 669 29.90 -6.24 -13.88
N THR A 670 30.55 -7.34 -13.48
CA THR A 670 30.39 -8.64 -14.14
C THR A 670 29.03 -9.27 -13.82
N LYS A 671 28.55 -10.19 -14.67
CA LYS A 671 27.28 -10.94 -14.44
C LYS A 671 27.28 -11.63 -13.06
N ALA A 672 28.42 -12.14 -12.61
CA ALA A 672 28.58 -12.78 -11.30
C ALA A 672 28.49 -11.79 -10.12
N GLU A 673 29.21 -10.66 -10.17
CA GLU A 673 29.16 -9.63 -9.12
C GLU A 673 27.74 -9.02 -9.00
N LYS A 674 27.07 -8.78 -10.14
CA LYS A 674 25.67 -8.29 -10.15
C LYS A 674 24.72 -9.29 -9.46
N LEU A 675 24.91 -10.60 -9.67
CA LEU A 675 24.13 -11.63 -8.97
C LEU A 675 24.46 -11.75 -7.48
N GLU A 676 25.73 -11.66 -7.07
CA GLU A 676 26.12 -11.73 -5.65
C GLU A 676 25.46 -10.60 -4.85
N ILE A 677 25.59 -9.36 -5.35
CA ILE A 677 25.04 -8.17 -4.72
C ILE A 677 23.51 -8.20 -4.74
N ALA A 678 22.91 -8.59 -5.87
CA ALA A 678 21.46 -8.69 -5.98
C ALA A 678 20.84 -9.75 -5.06
N LYS A 679 21.48 -10.91 -4.88
CA LYS A 679 21.05 -11.91 -3.89
C LYS A 679 21.12 -11.36 -2.47
N GLY A 680 22.13 -10.55 -2.14
CA GLY A 680 22.25 -9.86 -0.85
C GLY A 680 21.03 -8.98 -0.51
N TYR A 681 20.54 -8.20 -1.48
CA TYR A 681 19.34 -7.36 -1.28
C TYR A 681 18.02 -8.13 -1.40
N CYS A 682 17.83 -8.89 -2.48
CA CYS A 682 16.49 -9.31 -2.91
C CYS A 682 16.10 -10.74 -2.53
N THR A 683 16.97 -11.56 -1.94
CA THR A 683 16.60 -12.94 -1.56
C THR A 683 15.34 -13.04 -0.67
N PRO A 684 15.12 -12.17 0.34
CA PRO A 684 13.87 -12.18 1.12
C PRO A 684 12.63 -11.84 0.27
N LEU A 685 12.74 -10.87 -0.64
CA LEU A 685 11.68 -10.48 -1.57
C LEU A 685 11.37 -11.60 -2.57
N VAL A 686 12.39 -12.24 -3.15
CA VAL A 686 12.26 -13.40 -4.07
C VAL A 686 11.50 -14.54 -3.41
N ARG A 687 11.86 -14.91 -2.17
CA ARG A 687 11.12 -15.93 -1.39
C ARG A 687 9.66 -15.56 -1.18
N LYS A 688 9.37 -14.28 -0.96
CA LYS A 688 8.00 -13.81 -0.74
C LYS A 688 7.18 -13.77 -2.03
N ILE A 689 7.76 -13.31 -3.15
CA ILE A 689 7.13 -13.36 -4.48
C ILE A 689 6.79 -14.80 -4.84
N ARG A 690 7.74 -15.74 -4.67
CA ARG A 690 7.50 -17.18 -4.86
C ARG A 690 6.32 -17.67 -4.02
N SER A 691 6.30 -17.38 -2.72
CA SER A 691 5.20 -17.81 -1.84
C SER A 691 3.85 -17.18 -2.20
N ASP A 692 3.81 -15.93 -2.66
CA ASP A 692 2.55 -15.28 -3.05
C ASP A 692 1.99 -15.82 -4.38
N LEU A 693 2.85 -16.29 -5.30
CA LEU A 693 2.48 -17.04 -6.52
C LEU A 693 1.99 -18.46 -6.19
N GLN A 694 2.71 -19.19 -5.32
CA GLN A 694 2.37 -20.57 -4.92
C GLN A 694 1.09 -20.69 -4.07
N ARG A 695 0.75 -19.69 -3.24
CA ARG A 695 -0.39 -19.72 -2.30
C ARG A 695 -1.77 -19.60 -2.97
N THR A 696 -1.95 -20.12 -4.17
CA THR A 696 -3.19 -20.05 -4.97
C THR A 696 -4.09 -21.29 -4.80
N GLN A 697 -3.65 -22.32 -4.08
CA GLN A 697 -4.38 -23.60 -3.95
C GLN A 697 -4.72 -24.01 -2.49
N ASP A 698 -3.82 -23.89 -1.51
CA ASP A 698 -3.94 -24.66 -0.25
C ASP A 698 -4.41 -23.95 1.04
N ASP A 699 -4.53 -22.61 1.09
CA ASP A 699 -4.62 -21.83 2.36
C ASP A 699 -5.79 -20.82 2.39
N ASP A 700 -6.87 -21.15 1.67
CA ASP A 700 -7.78 -20.14 1.09
C ASP A 700 -8.94 -19.66 1.98
N THR A 701 -9.20 -20.32 3.11
CA THR A 701 -10.33 -19.98 4.01
C THR A 701 -10.13 -18.69 4.81
N VAL A 702 -8.89 -18.24 4.97
CA VAL A 702 -8.55 -17.08 5.83
C VAL A 702 -8.70 -15.74 5.10
N ASN A 703 -8.67 -15.73 3.75
CA ASN A 703 -8.67 -14.50 2.95
C ASN A 703 -9.85 -14.34 1.98
N LYS A 704 -10.66 -15.40 1.79
CA LYS A 704 -11.87 -15.41 0.95
C LYS A 704 -13.14 -15.39 1.82
N LEU A 705 -14.26 -14.92 1.28
CA LEU A 705 -15.56 -15.37 1.75
C LEU A 705 -15.77 -16.80 1.23
N HIS A 706 -16.10 -17.74 2.11
CA HIS A 706 -16.15 -19.16 1.77
C HIS A 706 -17.29 -19.46 0.76
N PRO A 707 -17.08 -20.21 -0.35
CA PRO A 707 -18.06 -20.32 -1.44
C PRO A 707 -19.49 -20.74 -1.04
N VAL A 708 -19.63 -21.58 -0.01
CA VAL A 708 -20.94 -22.00 0.56
C VAL A 708 -21.80 -20.82 1.03
N TYR A 709 -21.16 -19.70 1.37
CA TYR A 709 -21.77 -18.48 1.89
C TYR A 709 -22.12 -17.43 0.81
N SER A 710 -21.51 -17.53 -0.38
CA SER A 710 -21.62 -16.57 -1.48
C SER A 710 -22.82 -16.85 -2.42
N ARG A 711 -23.99 -17.13 -1.86
CA ARG A 711 -25.18 -17.59 -2.60
C ARG A 711 -25.79 -16.49 -3.46
N GLY A 712 -25.42 -16.47 -4.74
CA GLY A 712 -25.88 -15.51 -5.73
C GLY A 712 -24.75 -14.71 -6.39
N VAL A 713 -23.50 -14.96 -6.02
CA VAL A 713 -22.33 -14.47 -6.76
C VAL A 713 -22.12 -15.35 -7.99
N LEU A 714 -22.12 -14.75 -9.18
CA LEU A 714 -22.09 -15.40 -10.50
C LEU A 714 -20.71 -15.98 -10.90
N SER A 715 -19.85 -16.23 -9.90
CA SER A 715 -18.51 -16.83 -9.99
C SER A 715 -17.86 -16.80 -8.60
N PRO A 716 -18.30 -17.68 -7.66
CA PRO A 716 -17.92 -17.57 -6.24
C PRO A 716 -16.48 -18.01 -5.96
N GLU A 717 -15.88 -18.83 -6.84
CA GLU A 717 -14.49 -19.31 -6.71
C GLU A 717 -13.47 -18.35 -7.33
N ARG A 718 -13.93 -17.46 -8.22
CA ARG A 718 -13.10 -16.46 -8.91
C ARG A 718 -12.51 -15.47 -7.92
N HIS A 719 -11.18 -15.35 -7.91
CA HIS A 719 -10.46 -14.50 -6.97
C HIS A 719 -9.17 -13.97 -7.57
N VAL A 720 -8.96 -12.65 -7.48
CA VAL A 720 -7.71 -12.02 -7.89
C VAL A 720 -6.89 -11.64 -6.67
N ARG A 721 -5.64 -12.11 -6.59
CA ARG A 721 -4.67 -11.66 -5.59
C ARG A 721 -3.86 -10.50 -6.13
N THR A 722 -3.64 -9.47 -5.31
CA THR A 722 -2.74 -8.35 -5.63
C THR A 722 -1.68 -8.18 -4.55
N ARG A 723 -0.43 -7.99 -4.97
CA ARG A 723 0.74 -7.82 -4.10
C ARG A 723 1.62 -6.68 -4.60
N LEU A 724 1.60 -5.56 -3.90
CA LEU A 724 2.35 -4.38 -4.29
C LEU A 724 3.51 -4.14 -3.31
N TYR A 725 4.73 -3.99 -3.83
CA TYR A 725 5.97 -3.81 -3.07
C TYR A 725 6.62 -2.47 -3.44
N PHE A 726 6.38 -1.45 -2.63
CA PHE A 726 6.98 -0.13 -2.81
C PHE A 726 8.35 -0.08 -2.14
N THR A 727 9.38 0.31 -2.88
CA THR A 727 10.76 0.15 -2.43
C THR A 727 11.71 1.26 -2.93
N SER A 728 12.94 1.18 -2.45
CA SER A 728 14.08 1.97 -2.90
C SER A 728 14.71 1.37 -4.16
N GLU A 729 15.46 2.19 -4.89
CA GLU A 729 16.06 1.86 -6.18
C GLU A 729 16.96 0.61 -6.15
N SER A 730 17.68 0.37 -5.05
CA SER A 730 18.59 -0.77 -4.88
C SER A 730 17.90 -2.12 -5.05
N HIS A 731 16.65 -2.24 -4.59
CA HIS A 731 15.84 -3.45 -4.76
C HIS A 731 15.37 -3.64 -6.21
N VAL A 732 15.18 -2.55 -6.96
CA VAL A 732 14.75 -2.62 -8.36
C VAL A 732 15.93 -3.01 -9.26
N HIS A 733 17.11 -2.39 -9.10
CA HIS A 733 18.36 -2.84 -9.75
C HIS A 733 18.69 -4.29 -9.43
N SER A 734 18.53 -4.70 -8.16
CA SER A 734 18.81 -6.06 -7.71
C SER A 734 17.84 -7.08 -8.29
N LEU A 735 16.52 -6.83 -8.23
CA LEU A 735 15.52 -7.74 -8.80
C LEU A 735 15.66 -7.83 -10.33
N LEU A 736 15.93 -6.71 -11.01
CA LEU A 736 16.19 -6.71 -12.45
C LEU A 736 17.47 -7.48 -12.81
N SER A 737 18.53 -7.37 -11.99
CA SER A 737 19.77 -8.14 -12.17
C SER A 737 19.56 -9.64 -11.94
N ILE A 738 18.72 -10.02 -10.98
CA ILE A 738 18.29 -11.42 -10.78
C ILE A 738 17.55 -11.95 -12.01
N LEU A 739 16.58 -11.20 -12.54
CA LEU A 739 15.83 -11.59 -13.74
C LEU A 739 16.75 -11.73 -14.96
N ARG A 740 17.58 -10.72 -15.26
CA ARG A 740 18.45 -10.68 -16.43
C ARG A 740 19.58 -11.72 -16.41
N TYR A 741 20.21 -11.95 -15.26
CA TYR A 741 21.44 -12.75 -15.19
C TYR A 741 21.26 -14.10 -14.48
N GLY A 742 20.14 -14.33 -13.79
CA GLY A 742 19.87 -15.54 -13.02
C GLY A 742 19.41 -16.76 -13.83
N ALA A 743 19.52 -16.71 -15.16
CA ALA A 743 19.09 -17.75 -16.10
C ALA A 743 17.60 -18.13 -15.99
N LEU A 744 16.70 -17.14 -16.07
CA LEU A 744 15.25 -17.38 -16.21
C LEU A 744 14.89 -17.97 -17.58
N CYS A 745 15.38 -17.35 -18.66
CA CYS A 745 15.26 -17.81 -20.04
C CYS A 745 16.64 -17.79 -20.72
N ASP A 746 16.75 -18.53 -21.83
CA ASP A 746 17.97 -18.63 -22.64
C ASP A 746 17.91 -17.68 -23.84
N GLU A 747 18.68 -16.60 -23.76
CA GLU A 747 18.84 -15.55 -24.78
C GLU A 747 19.25 -16.09 -26.18
N SER A 748 19.81 -17.30 -26.26
CA SER A 748 20.16 -17.96 -27.54
C SER A 748 19.04 -18.78 -28.18
N LYS A 749 17.93 -19.00 -27.45
CA LYS A 749 16.78 -19.83 -27.89
C LYS A 749 15.46 -19.08 -27.90
N ASP A 750 15.38 -17.96 -27.18
CA ASP A 750 14.16 -17.21 -26.93
C ASP A 750 14.26 -15.79 -27.52
N GLU A 751 13.71 -15.62 -28.72
CA GLU A 751 13.67 -14.33 -29.44
C GLU A 751 12.70 -13.31 -28.81
N GLN A 752 11.88 -13.67 -27.82
CA GLN A 752 11.17 -12.69 -27.00
C GLN A 752 12.10 -12.18 -25.88
N TRP A 753 12.71 -13.09 -25.13
CA TRP A 753 13.64 -12.75 -24.05
C TRP A 753 14.86 -11.96 -24.54
N LYS A 754 15.40 -12.31 -25.71
CA LYS A 754 16.48 -11.58 -26.38
C LYS A 754 16.09 -10.12 -26.68
N ARG A 755 14.92 -9.89 -27.30
CA ARG A 755 14.37 -8.52 -27.49
C ARG A 755 14.15 -7.77 -26.17
N ALA A 756 13.75 -8.49 -25.11
CA ALA A 756 13.64 -7.92 -23.78
C ALA A 756 15.01 -7.56 -23.16
N MET A 757 16.06 -8.35 -23.40
CA MET A 757 17.43 -8.01 -22.99
C MET A 757 17.96 -6.81 -23.78
N ASP A 758 17.71 -6.74 -25.10
CA ASP A 758 18.06 -5.59 -25.95
C ASP A 758 17.38 -4.30 -25.47
N TYR A 759 16.08 -4.33 -25.17
CA TYR A 759 15.37 -3.21 -24.56
C TYR A 759 16.06 -2.78 -23.25
N LEU A 760 16.35 -3.73 -22.37
CA LEU A 760 17.04 -3.48 -21.09
C LEU A 760 18.53 -3.12 -21.22
N ASN A 761 19.14 -3.25 -22.41
CA ASN A 761 20.49 -2.76 -22.73
C ASN A 761 20.48 -1.29 -23.19
N VAL A 762 19.32 -0.76 -23.60
CA VAL A 762 19.15 0.64 -24.05
C VAL A 762 18.51 1.52 -22.96
N VAL A 763 17.85 0.94 -21.94
CA VAL A 763 17.39 1.68 -20.76
C VAL A 763 18.58 2.28 -20.00
N ASN A 764 18.62 3.61 -19.88
CA ASN A 764 19.71 4.36 -19.23
C ASN A 764 19.49 4.52 -17.72
N GLU A 765 18.27 4.84 -17.27
CA GLU A 765 17.93 5.12 -15.86
C GLU A 765 16.71 4.31 -15.41
N LEU A 766 16.73 3.81 -14.16
CA LEU A 766 15.54 3.33 -13.45
C LEU A 766 14.91 4.50 -12.67
N ASN A 767 14.21 5.40 -13.38
CA ASN A 767 13.69 6.67 -12.87
C ASN A 767 12.55 6.49 -11.83
N TYR A 768 12.01 7.57 -11.23
CA TYR A 768 10.94 7.45 -10.22
C TYR A 768 9.76 6.61 -10.73
N MET A 769 9.08 5.86 -9.87
CA MET A 769 8.00 4.94 -10.28
C MET A 769 8.40 3.83 -11.30
N THR A 770 9.68 3.42 -11.44
CA THR A 770 10.05 2.16 -12.15
C THR A 770 9.17 1.01 -11.65
N GLN A 771 8.69 0.16 -12.57
CA GLN A 771 7.85 -0.99 -12.25
C GLN A 771 8.46 -2.29 -12.79
N ILE A 772 8.38 -3.36 -12.00
CA ILE A 772 8.45 -4.75 -12.47
C ILE A 772 7.11 -5.39 -12.09
N VAL A 773 6.37 -5.90 -13.07
CA VAL A 773 5.02 -6.47 -12.89
C VAL A 773 5.03 -7.93 -13.35
N ILE A 774 4.49 -8.83 -12.53
CA ILE A 774 4.30 -10.25 -12.82
C ILE A 774 2.79 -10.53 -12.76
N MET A 775 2.23 -11.08 -13.84
CA MET A 775 0.82 -11.40 -13.93
C MET A 775 0.65 -12.91 -14.13
N LEU A 776 -0.12 -13.55 -13.25
CA LEU A 776 -0.42 -14.99 -13.29
C LEU A 776 -1.86 -15.18 -13.77
N TYR A 777 -2.01 -15.98 -14.83
CA TYR A 777 -3.27 -16.38 -15.43
C TYR A 777 -3.48 -17.89 -15.29
N GLU A 778 -4.74 -18.33 -15.33
CA GLU A 778 -5.15 -19.73 -15.32
C GLU A 778 -6.09 -20.03 -16.50
N ASP A 779 -5.87 -21.16 -17.18
CA ASP A 779 -6.86 -21.76 -18.08
C ASP A 779 -7.65 -22.83 -17.30
N PRO A 780 -8.92 -22.56 -16.92
CA PRO A 780 -9.73 -23.51 -16.15
C PRO A 780 -10.11 -24.77 -16.95
N ASN A 781 -9.85 -24.82 -18.27
CA ASN A 781 -10.13 -25.96 -19.13
C ASN A 781 -8.98 -26.99 -19.19
N LYS A 782 -7.83 -26.68 -18.58
CA LYS A 782 -6.68 -27.60 -18.48
C LYS A 782 -6.76 -28.43 -17.21
N ASP A 783 -6.28 -29.68 -17.28
CA ASP A 783 -6.18 -30.57 -16.12
C ASP A 783 -5.46 -29.92 -14.94
N LEU A 784 -5.88 -30.27 -13.71
CA LEU A 784 -5.38 -29.65 -12.49
C LEU A 784 -3.85 -29.70 -12.35
N SER A 785 -3.23 -30.74 -12.91
CA SER A 785 -1.78 -31.02 -12.91
C SER A 785 -1.07 -30.63 -14.21
N SER A 786 -1.72 -29.98 -15.17
CA SER A 786 -1.10 -29.58 -16.44
C SER A 786 -0.16 -28.37 -16.25
N GLU A 787 1.06 -28.44 -16.79
CA GLU A 787 2.00 -27.32 -16.78
C GLU A 787 1.52 -26.16 -17.67
N GLU A 788 0.64 -26.43 -18.64
CA GLU A 788 -0.02 -25.42 -19.49
C GLU A 788 -1.15 -24.66 -18.77
N ARG A 789 -1.64 -25.15 -17.62
CA ARG A 789 -2.76 -24.55 -16.89
C ARG A 789 -2.45 -23.15 -16.36
N PHE A 790 -1.18 -22.88 -16.03
CA PHE A 790 -0.76 -21.65 -15.36
C PHE A 790 0.30 -20.88 -16.16
N HIS A 791 -0.09 -19.69 -16.61
CA HIS A 791 0.65 -18.83 -17.50
C HIS A 791 1.11 -17.56 -16.78
N VAL A 792 2.40 -17.24 -16.87
CA VAL A 792 3.00 -16.07 -16.23
C VAL A 792 3.55 -15.13 -17.30
N GLU A 793 3.10 -13.88 -17.21
CA GLU A 793 3.65 -12.75 -17.94
C GLU A 793 4.58 -11.93 -17.03
N LEU A 794 5.65 -11.39 -17.62
CA LEU A 794 6.60 -10.50 -16.97
C LEU A 794 6.69 -9.19 -17.77
N HIS A 795 6.46 -8.07 -17.10
CA HIS A 795 6.47 -6.73 -17.70
C HIS A 795 7.32 -5.75 -16.89
N PHE A 796 7.78 -4.69 -17.53
CA PHE A 796 8.67 -3.68 -16.93
C PHE A 796 8.39 -2.28 -17.49
N SER A 797 8.52 -1.25 -16.66
CA SER A 797 8.58 0.15 -17.10
C SER A 797 9.76 0.82 -16.40
N PRO A 798 10.62 1.59 -17.12
CA PRO A 798 11.74 2.30 -16.51
C PRO A 798 11.29 3.38 -15.51
N GLY A 799 10.02 3.80 -15.53
CA GLY A 799 9.44 4.78 -14.62
C GLY A 799 9.13 6.11 -15.29
N ALA A 800 9.30 7.21 -14.57
CA ALA A 800 9.04 8.56 -15.03
C ALA A 800 9.90 8.93 -16.25
N LYS A 801 9.40 9.84 -17.09
CA LYS A 801 10.17 10.42 -18.20
C LYS A 801 11.23 11.40 -17.67
N GLY A 802 12.24 11.69 -18.50
CA GLY A 802 13.36 12.57 -18.16
C GLY A 802 13.00 14.06 -18.20
N CYS A 803 14.01 14.92 -18.04
CA CYS A 803 13.87 16.37 -18.24
C CYS A 803 13.85 16.74 -19.74
N GLU A 804 14.59 16.00 -20.57
CA GLU A 804 14.46 16.06 -22.02
C GLU A 804 13.25 15.21 -22.45
N GLU A 805 12.59 15.61 -23.53
CA GLU A 805 11.93 14.64 -24.40
C GLU A 805 13.02 13.72 -24.98
N ASP A 806 13.33 12.64 -24.25
CA ASP A 806 14.31 11.65 -24.65
C ASP A 806 13.83 10.97 -25.95
N LYS A 807 14.19 11.55 -27.10
CA LYS A 807 14.04 10.95 -28.44
C LYS A 807 14.84 9.64 -28.58
N ASN A 808 15.64 9.32 -27.55
CA ASN A 808 16.40 8.10 -27.36
C ASN A 808 15.71 7.08 -26.41
N LEU A 809 14.50 7.35 -25.90
CA LEU A 809 13.72 6.33 -25.18
C LEU A 809 13.56 5.09 -26.07
N PRO A 810 13.95 3.88 -25.62
CA PRO A 810 13.86 2.70 -26.46
C PRO A 810 12.41 2.46 -26.88
N SER A 811 12.20 2.38 -28.20
CA SER A 811 10.90 2.09 -28.81
C SER A 811 10.57 0.61 -28.63
N GLY A 812 10.04 0.29 -27.44
CA GLY A 812 9.49 -1.01 -27.11
C GLY A 812 8.24 -1.33 -27.94
N TYR A 813 7.90 -2.61 -28.00
CA TYR A 813 6.71 -3.09 -28.70
C TYR A 813 5.41 -2.73 -27.96
N GLY A 814 5.50 -2.46 -26.66
CA GLY A 814 4.42 -2.09 -25.75
C GLY A 814 3.74 -3.28 -25.08
N TYR A 815 3.05 -3.01 -23.98
CA TYR A 815 2.12 -3.95 -23.36
C TYR A 815 0.98 -4.31 -24.33
N ARG A 816 0.72 -5.61 -24.52
CA ARG A 816 -0.16 -6.19 -25.56
C ARG A 816 0.26 -5.84 -27.00
N PRO A 817 1.42 -6.30 -27.49
CA PRO A 817 1.85 -6.00 -28.86
C PRO A 817 0.97 -6.68 -29.93
N ALA A 818 0.31 -7.80 -29.60
CA ALA A 818 -0.54 -8.55 -30.53
C ALA A 818 -1.74 -7.74 -31.09
N SER A 819 -2.23 -6.71 -30.39
CA SER A 819 -3.30 -5.84 -30.93
C SER A 819 -2.79 -4.87 -32.01
N ARG A 820 -1.47 -4.68 -32.17
CA ARG A 820 -0.88 -3.85 -33.24
C ARG A 820 -0.71 -4.62 -34.56
N GLU A 821 -0.55 -5.94 -34.54
CA GLU A 821 -0.26 -6.71 -35.77
C GLU A 821 -1.45 -6.78 -36.74
N ASN A 822 -2.67 -6.53 -36.27
CA ASN A 822 -3.85 -6.34 -37.13
C ASN A 822 -3.91 -4.96 -37.80
N GLU A 823 -3.22 -3.94 -37.29
CA GLU A 823 -3.21 -2.59 -37.85
C GLU A 823 -2.02 -2.36 -38.80
N GLY A 824 -2.03 -3.09 -39.91
CA GLY A 824 -1.33 -2.69 -41.13
C GLY A 824 0.12 -3.16 -41.26
N ARG A 825 0.31 -4.26 -41.98
CA ARG A 825 1.60 -4.58 -42.63
C ARG A 825 1.95 -3.51 -43.68
N ARG A 826 2.62 -2.44 -43.28
CA ARG A 826 3.44 -1.61 -44.16
C ARG A 826 4.90 -1.73 -43.73
N ALA A 827 5.70 -2.42 -44.55
CA ALA A 827 7.15 -2.40 -44.37
C ALA A 827 7.65 -0.97 -44.61
N PHE A 828 8.36 -0.40 -43.65
CA PHE A 828 9.09 0.85 -43.84
C PHE A 828 10.23 0.60 -44.83
N LYS A 829 10.01 0.92 -46.10
CA LYS A 829 11.11 1.20 -47.02
C LYS A 829 11.79 2.49 -46.57
N ILE A 830 13.10 2.51 -46.72
CA ILE A 830 13.90 3.73 -46.70
C ILE A 830 13.80 4.29 -48.12
N ASP A 831 13.16 5.45 -48.27
CA ASP A 831 13.23 6.25 -49.50
C ASP A 831 14.16 7.45 -49.26
N SER A 832 14.93 7.79 -50.28
CA SER A 832 15.76 9.00 -50.37
C SER A 832 15.07 10.00 -51.32
N ASP A 833 15.22 11.29 -51.06
CA ASP A 833 14.62 12.36 -51.88
C ASP A 833 15.12 12.36 -53.33
N ASP A 834 14.22 12.63 -54.28
CA ASP A 834 14.43 13.63 -55.36
C ASP A 834 13.17 13.85 -56.24
N GLU A 835 12.59 15.06 -56.15
CA GLU A 835 11.97 15.83 -57.26
C GLU A 835 10.69 15.32 -58.00
N PRO A 836 9.96 16.16 -58.79
CA PRO A 836 8.52 16.30 -58.52
C PRO A 836 7.54 16.21 -59.72
N HIS A 837 6.27 16.46 -59.40
CA HIS A 837 5.13 16.79 -60.28
C HIS A 837 4.56 15.69 -61.21
N THR A 838 3.27 15.39 -61.04
CA THR A 838 2.17 15.89 -61.91
C THR A 838 0.80 15.46 -61.37
N SER A 839 -0.29 15.93 -61.99
CA SER A 839 -1.67 15.68 -61.55
C SER A 839 -2.53 15.06 -62.66
N LYS A 840 -3.46 14.16 -62.30
CA LYS A 840 -4.87 14.15 -62.76
C LYS A 840 -5.69 12.93 -62.26
N LYS A 841 -6.97 13.24 -62.05
CA LYS A 841 -8.22 12.50 -62.37
C LYS A 841 -8.15 11.51 -63.57
N ASP A 842 -9.08 10.57 -63.79
CA ASP A 842 -10.49 10.46 -63.35
C ASP A 842 -10.96 8.98 -63.13
N GLU A 843 -12.27 8.77 -62.98
CA GLU A 843 -13.02 7.49 -62.78
C GLU A 843 -12.99 6.56 -64.06
N VAL A 844 -13.73 5.45 -64.27
CA VAL A 844 -15.06 4.89 -63.86
C VAL A 844 -15.05 3.35 -64.20
N ASP A 845 -16.00 2.43 -63.96
CA ASP A 845 -17.37 2.28 -63.38
C ASP A 845 -17.58 0.75 -63.06
N ARG A 846 -18.68 0.38 -62.37
CA ARG A 846 -19.35 -0.96 -62.28
C ARG A 846 -18.80 -2.06 -61.35
N ALA A 847 -19.65 -2.78 -60.57
CA ALA A 847 -21.07 -2.56 -60.28
C ALA A 847 -21.58 -3.29 -58.99
N VAL A 848 -22.40 -2.58 -58.21
CA VAL A 848 -23.77 -2.92 -57.70
C VAL A 848 -23.99 -4.35 -57.14
N ILE A 849 -24.44 -4.55 -55.89
CA ILE A 849 -25.85 -4.35 -55.42
C ILE A 849 -25.95 -3.58 -54.08
N LEU A 850 -27.09 -2.89 -53.90
CA LEU A 850 -27.47 -2.05 -52.77
C LEU A 850 -28.09 -2.82 -51.59
N PHE A 851 -28.05 -2.21 -50.39
CA PHE A 851 -29.27 -1.76 -49.71
C PHE A 851 -29.02 -0.45 -48.93
N LYS A 852 -30.05 0.39 -48.78
CA LYS A 852 -29.99 1.75 -48.19
C LYS A 852 -31.03 1.92 -47.07
N PRO A 853 -30.75 2.71 -46.02
CA PRO A 853 -31.79 3.23 -45.13
C PRO A 853 -32.52 4.42 -45.77
N MET A 854 -33.74 4.72 -45.30
CA MET A 854 -34.54 5.88 -45.72
C MET A 854 -35.16 6.60 -44.52
N VAL A 855 -35.54 7.87 -44.72
CA VAL A 855 -36.20 8.75 -43.74
C VAL A 855 -37.30 9.52 -44.46
N SER A 856 -38.52 9.56 -43.91
CA SER A 856 -39.34 10.78 -43.63
C SER A 856 -40.79 10.44 -43.20
N GLU A 857 -41.45 11.41 -42.58
CA GLU A 857 -42.86 11.42 -42.08
C GLU A 857 -43.91 11.62 -43.23
N PRO A 858 -45.22 12.00 -43.04
CA PRO A 858 -46.03 12.29 -41.82
C PRO A 858 -47.52 11.81 -41.83
N ILE A 859 -48.34 12.32 -40.85
CA ILE A 859 -49.79 12.69 -40.88
C ILE A 859 -50.68 12.16 -39.70
N HIS A 860 -50.69 12.96 -38.61
CA HIS A 860 -51.85 13.72 -38.06
C HIS A 860 -53.07 13.11 -37.27
N ILE A 861 -53.45 13.86 -36.20
CA ILE A 861 -54.71 13.90 -35.37
C ILE A 861 -55.14 12.66 -34.54
N HIS A 862 -55.83 12.78 -33.37
CA HIS A 862 -56.59 13.90 -32.78
C HIS A 862 -56.73 13.90 -31.21
N ARG A 863 -56.78 15.12 -30.62
CA ARG A 863 -57.60 15.56 -29.43
C ARG A 863 -57.25 15.27 -27.94
N LYS A 864 -57.07 16.40 -27.24
CA LYS A 864 -57.58 16.83 -25.90
C LYS A 864 -56.70 16.70 -24.64
N SER A 865 -56.71 17.83 -23.90
CA SER A 865 -56.10 18.19 -22.61
C SER A 865 -57.25 18.38 -21.55
N PRO A 866 -57.08 18.89 -20.30
CA PRO A 866 -55.91 19.55 -19.69
C PRO A 866 -55.57 19.23 -18.21
N LEU A 867 -54.46 19.81 -17.73
CA LEU A 867 -54.19 20.06 -16.30
C LEU A 867 -54.63 21.48 -15.89
N PRO A 868 -55.07 21.72 -14.64
CA PRO A 868 -55.40 23.05 -14.12
C PRO A 868 -54.15 23.88 -13.76
N ARG A 869 -54.35 25.18 -13.49
CA ARG A 869 -53.31 26.23 -13.50
C ARG A 869 -53.22 27.03 -12.18
N SER A 870 -52.21 27.90 -12.10
CA SER A 870 -52.00 29.02 -11.14
C SER A 870 -51.15 28.69 -9.89
N ARG A 871 -50.44 29.65 -9.27
CA ARG A 871 -50.58 31.14 -9.31
C ARG A 871 -49.22 31.87 -9.37
N LYS A 872 -49.25 33.18 -9.68
CA LYS A 872 -48.12 34.14 -9.56
C LYS A 872 -47.98 34.59 -8.06
N MET A 873 -47.08 35.48 -7.60
CA MET A 873 -46.20 36.49 -8.22
C MET A 873 -45.13 37.00 -7.21
N ALA A 874 -44.39 38.04 -7.61
CA ALA A 874 -43.65 39.04 -6.81
C ALA A 874 -42.13 38.85 -6.66
N THR A 875 -41.41 39.88 -7.06
CA THR A 875 -39.96 40.13 -6.94
C THR A 875 -39.70 41.16 -5.84
N ASN A 876 -38.44 41.29 -5.41
CA ASN A 876 -37.88 42.57 -4.98
C ASN A 876 -36.35 42.54 -5.20
N GLU A 877 -35.84 43.49 -5.98
CA GLU A 877 -34.42 43.79 -6.14
C GLU A 877 -34.13 45.13 -5.44
N VAL A 878 -32.94 45.30 -4.83
CA VAL A 878 -32.21 46.58 -4.86
C VAL A 878 -30.69 46.29 -4.83
N VAL A 879 -30.07 46.44 -6.00
CA VAL A 879 -28.80 47.14 -6.29
C VAL A 879 -27.73 47.28 -5.19
N SER A 880 -26.52 46.78 -5.49
CA SER A 880 -25.29 47.57 -5.38
C SER A 880 -24.30 47.13 -6.46
N GLU A 881 -23.42 48.02 -6.91
CA GLU A 881 -22.74 47.95 -8.22
C GLU A 881 -21.21 47.86 -8.16
N ASN A 882 -20.61 47.18 -9.16
CA ASN A 882 -19.39 47.52 -9.93
C ASN A 882 -18.05 47.88 -9.19
N ALA A 883 -16.85 47.63 -9.72
CA ALA A 883 -16.45 47.25 -11.07
C ALA A 883 -15.15 46.38 -11.13
N ASN A 884 -15.04 45.59 -12.20
CA ASN A 884 -13.85 45.30 -13.02
C ASN A 884 -12.44 45.14 -12.40
N TYR A 885 -11.81 44.00 -12.70
CA TYR A 885 -10.62 43.98 -13.58
C TYR A 885 -10.61 42.69 -14.44
N LEU A 886 -9.95 42.74 -15.61
CA LEU A 886 -10.15 41.78 -16.71
C LEU A 886 -9.42 40.44 -16.53
N ARG A 887 -9.97 39.38 -17.15
CA ARG A 887 -9.21 38.18 -17.54
C ARG A 887 -9.65 37.69 -18.92
N THR A 888 -8.70 37.34 -19.77
CA THR A 888 -8.92 36.94 -21.18
C THR A 888 -9.45 35.51 -21.33
N PRO A 889 -10.17 35.20 -22.43
CA PRO A 889 -10.83 33.91 -22.62
C PRO A 889 -9.86 32.79 -23.02
N ARG A 890 -10.17 31.56 -22.61
CA ARG A 890 -9.55 30.34 -23.15
C ARG A 890 -10.37 29.82 -24.34
N THR A 891 -9.70 29.43 -25.41
CA THR A 891 -10.31 28.74 -26.55
C THR A 891 -10.76 27.33 -26.15
N LEU A 892 -12.00 26.99 -26.52
CA LEU A 892 -12.48 25.62 -26.54
C LEU A 892 -11.96 24.92 -27.80
N VAL A 893 -11.52 23.67 -27.66
CA VAL A 893 -11.24 22.77 -28.78
C VAL A 893 -12.26 21.63 -28.70
N GLU A 894 -13.09 21.52 -29.74
CA GLU A 894 -14.09 20.44 -29.83
C GLU A 894 -13.41 19.10 -30.16
N GLN A 895 -13.54 18.11 -29.27
CA GLN A 895 -13.21 16.73 -29.61
C GLN A 895 -14.46 16.02 -30.16
N LYS A 896 -14.48 15.76 -31.47
CA LYS A 896 -15.47 14.87 -32.08
C LYS A 896 -15.27 13.44 -31.56
N GLN A 897 -16.35 12.85 -31.05
CA GLN A 897 -16.37 11.44 -30.64
C GLN A 897 -16.53 10.53 -31.86
N ASN A 898 -15.58 9.63 -32.09
CA ASN A 898 -15.74 8.46 -32.97
C ASN A 898 -15.95 7.20 -32.09
N PRO A 899 -16.95 6.33 -32.35
CA PRO A 899 -17.30 5.24 -31.42
C PRO A 899 -16.32 4.04 -31.32
N THR A 900 -15.18 4.07 -32.04
CA THR A 900 -14.42 2.84 -32.36
C THR A 900 -12.97 2.81 -31.87
N VAL A 901 -12.55 3.75 -31.02
CA VAL A 901 -11.15 3.80 -30.51
C VAL A 901 -11.04 3.05 -29.18
N GLY A 902 -10.61 1.78 -29.25
CA GLY A 902 -10.31 0.93 -28.09
C GLY A 902 -8.80 0.68 -27.92
N PHE A 903 -8.35 0.55 -26.67
CA PHE A 903 -7.01 0.04 -26.26
C PHE A 903 -5.74 0.90 -26.49
N GLU A 904 -5.73 2.17 -26.03
CA GLU A 904 -4.48 2.91 -25.71
C GLU A 904 -4.28 3.16 -24.19
N LEU A 905 -4.71 2.21 -23.35
CA LEU A 905 -4.90 2.39 -21.90
C LEU A 905 -3.65 2.72 -21.06
N TYR A 906 -2.44 2.67 -21.62
CA TYR A 906 -1.18 2.92 -20.91
C TYR A 906 -0.38 4.11 -21.43
N SER A 907 -0.92 4.86 -22.40
CA SER A 907 -0.46 6.23 -22.68
C SER A 907 -1.03 7.25 -21.67
N MET A 908 -1.93 6.82 -20.78
CA MET A 908 -2.77 7.67 -19.92
C MET A 908 -2.06 8.36 -18.73
N VAL A 909 -0.77 8.10 -18.50
CA VAL A 909 0.04 8.84 -17.51
C VAL A 909 1.19 9.52 -18.27
N PRO A 910 1.01 10.75 -18.78
CA PRO A 910 1.98 11.38 -19.68
C PRO A 910 3.39 11.51 -19.11
N SER A 911 3.50 11.58 -17.78
CA SER A 911 4.74 11.69 -17.00
C SER A 911 5.52 10.37 -16.82
N ILE A 912 4.94 9.22 -17.15
CA ILE A 912 5.53 7.88 -16.94
C ILE A 912 5.67 7.14 -18.28
N CYS A 913 6.74 6.36 -18.43
CA CYS A 913 6.98 5.50 -19.58
C CYS A 913 6.00 4.31 -19.60
N PRO A 914 5.51 3.89 -20.78
CA PRO A 914 4.60 2.76 -20.88
C PRO A 914 5.24 1.47 -20.34
N LEU A 915 4.38 0.51 -20.00
CA LEU A 915 4.79 -0.82 -19.61
C LEU A 915 5.17 -1.64 -20.86
N GLU A 916 6.34 -2.29 -20.82
CA GLU A 916 6.87 -3.17 -21.86
C GLU A 916 6.75 -4.64 -21.44
N THR A 917 6.42 -5.53 -22.37
CA THR A 917 6.31 -6.97 -22.09
C THR A 917 7.64 -7.66 -22.30
N LEU A 918 8.29 -8.10 -21.21
CA LEU A 918 9.57 -8.80 -21.27
C LEU A 918 9.41 -10.28 -21.64
N HIS A 919 8.34 -10.94 -21.16
CA HIS A 919 7.97 -12.28 -21.59
C HIS A 919 6.47 -12.54 -21.40
N ASN A 920 5.82 -13.31 -22.29
CA ASN A 920 4.38 -13.61 -22.25
C ASN A 920 3.99 -15.07 -22.54
N ALA A 921 4.88 -16.00 -22.19
CA ALA A 921 4.62 -17.44 -22.27
C ALA A 921 5.36 -18.25 -21.19
N LEU A 922 5.68 -17.69 -20.00
CA LEU A 922 6.34 -18.49 -18.96
C LEU A 922 5.32 -19.44 -18.31
N SER A 923 5.68 -20.69 -18.06
CA SER A 923 4.93 -21.53 -17.14
C SER A 923 5.18 -21.10 -15.69
N LEU A 924 4.19 -21.29 -14.81
CA LEU A 924 4.36 -21.09 -13.37
C LEU A 924 5.50 -21.96 -12.79
N LYS A 925 5.74 -23.15 -13.34
CA LYS A 925 6.82 -24.05 -12.92
C LYS A 925 8.20 -23.49 -13.21
N GLN A 926 8.47 -23.00 -14.43
CA GLN A 926 9.75 -22.36 -14.77
C GLN A 926 10.05 -21.17 -13.83
N VAL A 927 9.03 -20.36 -13.55
CA VAL A 927 9.15 -19.23 -12.60
C VAL A 927 9.42 -19.71 -11.18
N ASP A 928 8.75 -20.77 -10.72
CA ASP A 928 8.95 -21.32 -9.38
C ASP A 928 10.35 -21.93 -9.19
N GLU A 929 10.83 -22.71 -10.17
CA GLU A 929 12.17 -23.31 -10.19
C GLU A 929 13.28 -22.24 -10.25
N PHE A 930 13.10 -21.20 -11.06
CA PHE A 930 13.97 -20.02 -11.08
C PHE A 930 14.01 -19.31 -9.72
N LEU A 931 12.85 -18.96 -9.15
CA LEU A 931 12.80 -18.28 -7.85
C LEU A 931 13.34 -19.17 -6.73
N ALA A 932 13.20 -20.50 -6.84
CA ALA A 932 13.81 -21.47 -5.93
C ALA A 932 15.34 -21.49 -5.99
N SER A 933 15.92 -21.54 -7.20
CA SER A 933 17.37 -21.58 -7.39
C SER A 933 18.04 -20.30 -6.89
N ILE A 934 17.41 -19.13 -7.11
CA ILE A 934 17.88 -17.85 -6.60
C ILE A 934 17.79 -17.78 -5.07
N ALA A 935 16.69 -18.28 -4.48
CA ALA A 935 16.44 -18.25 -3.04
C ALA A 935 17.25 -19.28 -2.20
N SER A 936 17.87 -20.26 -2.87
CA SER A 936 18.67 -21.32 -2.24
C SER A 936 19.90 -20.75 -1.51
N PRO A 937 20.30 -21.33 -0.36
CA PRO A 937 21.56 -20.97 0.28
C PRO A 937 22.73 -21.48 -0.58
N SER A 938 23.68 -20.61 -0.89
CA SER A 938 24.88 -20.98 -1.66
C SER A 938 25.70 -22.02 -0.89
N SER A 939 25.82 -23.24 -1.42
CA SER A 939 26.76 -24.24 -0.93
C SER A 939 28.19 -23.71 -1.06
N GLU A 940 28.93 -23.68 0.04
CA GLU A 940 30.35 -23.32 0.00
C GLU A 940 31.12 -24.30 -0.89
N VAL A 941 31.92 -23.77 -1.82
CA VAL A 941 32.78 -24.60 -2.68
C VAL A 941 33.96 -25.08 -1.84
N PRO A 942 34.14 -26.40 -1.61
CA PRO A 942 35.21 -26.91 -0.77
C PRO A 942 36.57 -26.78 -1.48
N ARG A 943 37.31 -25.71 -1.16
CA ARG A 943 38.71 -25.56 -1.57
C ARG A 943 39.56 -26.67 -0.94
N LYS A 944 39.92 -27.67 -1.75
CA LYS A 944 40.89 -28.70 -1.37
C LYS A 944 42.32 -28.17 -1.52
N THR A 945 43.02 -28.01 -0.40
CA THR A 945 44.48 -28.16 -0.30
C THR A 945 44.79 -28.89 1.02
N PRO A 946 45.72 -29.85 1.03
CA PRO A 946 46.06 -30.63 2.22
C PRO A 946 47.05 -29.87 3.13
N GLU A 947 47.08 -30.20 4.42
CA GLU A 947 48.35 -30.56 5.09
C GLU A 947 48.18 -31.23 6.47
N THR A 948 49.32 -31.65 7.01
CA THR A 948 49.63 -32.62 8.07
C THR A 948 49.05 -32.40 9.48
N SER A 949 49.11 -33.49 10.25
CA SER A 949 48.64 -33.64 11.64
C SER A 949 49.63 -33.16 12.72
N SER A 950 49.09 -32.66 13.85
CA SER A 950 49.67 -32.81 15.19
C SER A 950 48.55 -32.83 16.26
N LEU A 951 48.85 -33.21 17.51
CA LEU A 951 47.87 -33.80 18.45
C LEU A 951 47.59 -32.97 19.72
N THR A 952 46.32 -33.03 20.13
CA THR A 952 45.79 -32.93 21.52
C THR A 952 46.09 -31.70 22.40
N SER A 953 45.01 -31.00 22.75
CA SER A 953 44.59 -30.88 24.16
C SER A 953 43.06 -30.81 24.25
N ARG A 954 42.46 -31.07 25.43
CA ARG A 954 41.00 -31.12 25.64
C ARG A 954 40.46 -29.86 26.32
N SER A 955 39.45 -29.24 25.74
CA SER A 955 38.48 -28.40 26.47
C SER A 955 37.08 -28.53 25.85
N SER A 956 36.05 -28.37 26.68
CA SER A 956 34.65 -28.65 26.31
C SER A 956 33.97 -27.47 25.61
N PRO A 957 33.25 -27.67 24.48
CA PRO A 957 32.57 -26.59 23.78
C PRO A 957 31.34 -26.10 24.55
N ILE A 958 31.33 -24.81 24.91
CA ILE A 958 30.15 -24.13 25.46
C ILE A 958 29.06 -24.06 24.37
N MET A 959 27.86 -24.54 24.69
CA MET A 959 26.72 -24.49 23.77
C MET A 959 26.29 -23.04 23.48
N ARG A 960 26.71 -22.48 22.35
CA ARG A 960 26.04 -21.30 21.77
C ARG A 960 24.61 -21.68 21.41
N ARG A 961 23.62 -21.13 22.13
CA ARG A 961 22.19 -21.36 21.88
C ARG A 961 21.86 -21.00 20.43
N LYS A 962 21.26 -21.94 19.68
CA LYS A 962 20.50 -21.60 18.48
C LYS A 962 19.35 -20.69 18.91
N VAL A 963 19.31 -19.46 18.40
CA VAL A 963 18.11 -18.63 18.51
C VAL A 963 17.10 -19.18 17.51
N SER A 964 16.13 -19.95 18.01
CA SER A 964 14.99 -20.38 17.22
C SER A 964 14.18 -19.15 16.78
N LEU A 965 13.85 -19.09 15.49
CA LEU A 965 12.80 -18.19 15.03
C LEU A 965 11.50 -18.59 15.74
N ASN A 966 10.98 -17.71 16.61
CA ASN A 966 9.74 -17.95 17.33
C ASN A 966 8.53 -17.79 16.40
N THR A 967 8.32 -18.77 15.52
CA THR A 967 7.06 -18.98 14.82
C THR A 967 6.03 -19.42 15.86
N TYR A 968 5.12 -18.52 16.26
CA TYR A 968 4.00 -18.89 17.12
C TYR A 968 3.06 -19.81 16.33
N THR A 969 3.28 -21.12 16.49
CA THR A 969 2.43 -22.17 15.97
C THR A 969 1.45 -22.52 17.09
N PRO A 970 0.13 -22.31 16.94
CA PRO A 970 -0.84 -22.80 17.90
C PRO A 970 -0.66 -24.31 18.08
N ALA A 971 -0.65 -24.79 19.33
CA ALA A 971 -0.49 -26.21 19.60
C ALA A 971 -1.61 -27.00 18.92
N LYS A 972 -1.28 -28.14 18.30
CA LYS A 972 -2.28 -29.06 17.74
C LYS A 972 -3.17 -29.57 18.86
N ILE A 973 -4.38 -29.01 18.98
CA ILE A 973 -5.45 -29.63 19.76
C ILE A 973 -5.80 -30.94 19.05
N LEU A 974 -5.53 -32.07 19.71
CA LEU A 974 -5.94 -33.39 19.22
C LEU A 974 -7.48 -33.41 19.09
N PRO A 975 -8.03 -33.98 18.00
CA PRO A 975 -9.48 -34.01 17.81
C PRO A 975 -10.13 -34.86 18.91
N THR A 976 -10.95 -34.22 19.74
CA THR A 976 -11.85 -34.93 20.66
C THR A 976 -12.83 -35.79 19.85
N PRO A 977 -13.07 -37.05 20.23
CA PRO A 977 -13.96 -37.93 19.48
C PRO A 977 -15.40 -37.41 19.54
N PRO A 978 -16.16 -37.49 18.43
CA PRO A 978 -17.51 -36.93 18.36
C PRO A 978 -18.49 -37.69 19.27
N ALA A 979 -19.22 -36.97 20.11
CA ALA A 979 -20.27 -37.52 20.95
C ALA A 979 -21.45 -38.03 20.09
N SER A 980 -21.89 -39.26 20.32
CA SER A 980 -22.92 -39.91 19.51
C SER A 980 -24.34 -39.42 19.85
N ILE A 981 -24.84 -38.42 19.14
CA ILE A 981 -26.25 -38.03 19.18
C ILE A 981 -27.06 -38.96 18.24
N LYS A 982 -28.10 -39.58 18.78
CA LYS A 982 -28.97 -40.51 18.06
C LYS A 982 -29.88 -39.76 17.08
N SER A 983 -29.80 -40.08 15.79
CA SER A 983 -30.82 -39.66 14.81
C SER A 983 -31.76 -40.83 14.48
N THR A 984 -33.07 -40.60 14.67
CA THR A 984 -34.13 -41.54 14.29
C THR A 984 -34.34 -41.50 12.78
N LYS A 985 -33.90 -42.55 12.06
CA LYS A 985 -34.14 -42.68 10.62
C LYS A 985 -35.54 -43.21 10.33
N ALA A 986 -36.37 -42.39 9.70
CA ALA A 986 -37.43 -42.88 8.82
C ALA A 986 -36.82 -43.43 7.51
N SER A 987 -37.54 -44.28 6.78
CA SER A 987 -36.96 -45.13 5.73
C SER A 987 -37.34 -44.73 4.31
N SER A 988 -36.36 -44.78 3.40
CA SER A 988 -36.58 -45.16 2.01
C SER A 988 -35.39 -45.97 1.49
N LYS A 989 -35.64 -46.92 0.58
CA LYS A 989 -34.65 -47.76 -0.10
C LYS A 989 -35.08 -47.91 -1.58
N PRO A 990 -34.17 -47.78 -2.56
CA PRO A 990 -34.29 -48.49 -3.82
C PRO A 990 -33.85 -49.96 -3.65
N ALA A 991 -34.23 -50.82 -4.59
CA ALA A 991 -33.98 -52.27 -4.55
C ALA A 991 -32.81 -52.71 -5.47
N PRO A 992 -32.24 -53.90 -5.23
CA PRO A 992 -31.75 -54.77 -6.30
C PRO A 992 -32.51 -56.13 -6.33
N SER A 993 -32.22 -56.95 -7.33
CA SER A 993 -33.12 -58.00 -7.84
C SER A 993 -32.80 -59.46 -7.45
N GLY A 994 -33.62 -60.04 -6.56
CA GLY A 994 -33.97 -61.48 -6.47
C GLY A 994 -32.87 -62.56 -6.35
N PRO A 995 -33.24 -63.86 -6.43
CA PRO A 995 -34.58 -64.44 -6.33
C PRO A 995 -34.71 -65.62 -5.31
N SER A 996 -35.97 -66.08 -5.13
CA SER A 996 -36.40 -67.42 -4.71
C SER A 996 -36.50 -67.85 -3.21
N ASN A 997 -37.64 -68.49 -2.94
CA ASN A 997 -37.90 -69.64 -2.04
C ASN A 997 -38.03 -69.52 -0.50
N THR A 998 -39.30 -69.27 -0.09
CA THR A 998 -40.12 -70.10 0.84
C THR A 998 -39.89 -70.11 2.38
N ALA A 999 -40.99 -70.44 3.09
CA ALA A 999 -41.12 -70.89 4.49
C ALA A 999 -41.10 -69.85 5.64
N VAL A 1000 -42.30 -69.32 5.92
CA VAL A 1000 -42.84 -69.06 7.28
C VAL A 1000 -42.99 -70.39 8.08
N PRO A 1001 -43.24 -70.44 9.43
CA PRO A 1001 -43.74 -69.38 10.33
C PRO A 1001 -43.17 -69.34 11.80
N ASN A 1002 -43.80 -68.48 12.63
CA ASN A 1002 -44.28 -68.73 14.01
C ASN A 1002 -43.49 -68.36 15.31
N THR A 1003 -44.04 -67.32 15.97
CA THR A 1003 -44.52 -67.28 17.38
C THR A 1003 -43.61 -67.61 18.59
N SER A 1004 -43.18 -66.51 19.24
CA SER A 1004 -43.50 -66.15 20.64
C SER A 1004 -42.95 -66.95 21.86
N SER A 1005 -42.40 -66.16 22.80
CA SER A 1005 -42.81 -66.05 24.23
C SER A 1005 -41.84 -66.46 25.36
N ARG A 1006 -41.88 -65.63 26.43
CA ARG A 1006 -41.70 -65.92 27.88
C ARG A 1006 -40.31 -66.28 28.52
N LYS A 1007 -39.85 -65.30 29.32
CA LYS A 1007 -39.59 -65.37 30.80
C LYS A 1007 -38.23 -65.81 31.40
N LYS A 1008 -37.96 -65.19 32.57
CA LYS A 1008 -37.27 -65.63 33.83
C LYS A 1008 -35.78 -65.27 34.07
N GLY A 1009 -35.45 -65.06 35.37
CA GLY A 1009 -34.12 -64.75 35.95
C GLY A 1009 -33.73 -63.27 35.89
N VAL A 1010 -33.53 -62.46 36.96
CA VAL A 1010 -33.51 -62.61 38.44
C VAL A 1010 -32.22 -63.21 39.04
N THR A 1011 -31.81 -62.68 40.21
CA THR A 1011 -30.57 -62.94 41.04
C THR A 1011 -29.24 -62.50 40.40
N SER A 1012 -28.46 -61.53 40.90
CA SER A 1012 -27.70 -61.34 42.19
C SER A 1012 -26.24 -61.84 42.09
N LYS A 1013 -25.21 -61.41 42.85
CA LYS A 1013 -25.10 -60.56 44.06
C LYS A 1013 -23.60 -60.17 44.26
N THR A 1014 -23.31 -59.06 44.97
CA THR A 1014 -21.99 -58.72 45.60
C THR A 1014 -20.75 -58.69 44.65
N GLU A 1015 -19.52 -58.27 45.02
CA GLU A 1015 -18.95 -57.86 46.33
C GLU A 1015 -17.95 -56.68 46.21
N MET A 1016 -17.41 -56.23 47.36
CA MET A 1016 -16.57 -55.03 47.55
C MET A 1016 -15.09 -55.21 47.18
N HIS A 1017 -14.35 -54.10 47.03
CA HIS A 1017 -13.06 -53.93 47.73
C HIS A 1017 -12.67 -52.46 47.97
N GLU A 1018 -12.16 -52.14 49.16
CA GLU A 1018 -11.53 -50.85 49.50
C GLU A 1018 -10.01 -50.84 49.18
N HIS A 1019 -9.43 -49.66 48.89
CA HIS A 1019 -8.27 -49.01 49.59
C HIS A 1019 -7.64 -47.91 48.68
N LYS A 1020 -6.92 -46.87 49.14
CA LYS A 1020 -7.03 -45.98 50.32
C LYS A 1020 -5.96 -44.87 50.18
N LYS A 1021 -6.32 -43.57 50.35
CA LYS A 1021 -5.40 -42.43 50.60
C LYS A 1021 -4.38 -42.09 49.47
N ASN A 1022 -3.71 -40.92 49.40
CA ASN A 1022 -3.68 -39.72 50.25
C ASN A 1022 -3.25 -38.45 49.46
N THR A 1023 -3.71 -37.25 49.88
CA THR A 1023 -3.01 -35.91 49.92
C THR A 1023 -2.16 -35.37 48.72
N SER A 1024 -2.10 -34.07 48.39
CA SER A 1024 -2.77 -32.86 48.94
C SER A 1024 -2.52 -31.58 48.12
N LYS A 1025 -3.47 -30.64 48.23
CA LYS A 1025 -3.37 -29.15 48.17
C LYS A 1025 -2.87 -28.43 46.89
N LYS A 1026 -3.75 -27.51 46.44
CA LYS A 1026 -3.41 -26.28 45.72
C LYS A 1026 -2.45 -25.38 46.52
N LYS A 1027 -1.73 -24.50 45.84
CA LYS A 1027 -1.89 -23.06 46.06
C LYS A 1027 -1.89 -22.32 44.73
#